data_AF-A0A2S2NWX5-F1
#
_entry.id   AF-A0A2S2NWX5-F1
#
_cell.length_a   1.000
_cell.length_b   1.000
_cell.length_c   1.000
_cell.angle_alpha   90.00
_cell.angle_beta   90.00
_cell.angle_gamma   90.00
#
_symmetry.space_group_name_H-M   'P 1'
#
loop_
_entity.id
_entity.type
_entity.pdbx_description
1 polymer ?
#
loop_
_entity_poly.entity_id
_entity_poly.type
_entity_poly.pdbx_seq_one_letter_code
_entity_poly.pdbx_strand_id
1 'polypeptide(L)'
;MILNISMMFKLLSFSLFVTTVLAAQKTDYKYLGCFLEENLLTLGEESRVLTPVTPQSCSDFCSEKQYTFFILKQNTCHCSKNYISRLMRQLDFECSIKCSGDTSASCGGPPNLVSSYTTDKSKASNFIAHGGYPIPIYLGCYAEAPNDDENRLLKGPAGPITYNTPQKCSVKCFNMGFLFFGVTYGTECWCGNQRPAKSSKVDDINCNTPCTGDSNQFCGGGWKMGIYSTGLTDYIPNKYIGCFDDDGKKTKGKYLTFPMDNNNSPKRCMNLCNTHRFKYAAIKGNICECKNYEPNFNLKRSFSDCNTLCTENPSEYCGGSTTISIYKTLYSDSLEKVSVNPIGCFTNLKRHPLLNGWKITHARLTPKHCVYSCHIRRYPYAALISSRECLCSFTKPSSEAKTGDDMCMTSCSGSSEYSCGGNNAINVYSTGLEGKTDTIGHNYLGCYEENQNNRIFNGYSRSYSVNTPEFCSNLCYKFGYTYFGVTYKSECYCGNQSPNEPKFPKVEDKQCNTKCSGDANQFCGGGWRMGVFSTGLIDFDVNGRLLGCFSMEENSFDSIKFELLNTNMPSKCSAICYNSGYTFSGVSGINCYCGVRAPSPELYIGLQDSQCDTPCAGDSSKTCGGQDSIQVYDIMTIKPIDKNETIPELLDEFNTLNLESIWSYDIHIAQEPDFAFVIYNNSEKNLFIKNGELVIKPTVLSDNYVKNGCLQLKGCTKYEESSACSMNASSFNILPPIVSSRLITKHHKSLQHGHLKVIAKFPTGDWIVPEIALVSTTNEENKLVLGTSFGNLNLKCNGVDESISVLKYGLKVDELYHSKSIMMKSISASRWSDDYHTLELSWSNNNILFKIDGESHPLDTSNLQLNLIFDSEFYVSIGVSVGGMKNFPDGCLSNNRLKPWKNFDTKAMLNFWKDRNQWISTWDDEKSTLKVKSIKFTEEDNINI
;
A
#
# COMPACT_ATOMS: atom_id res chain seq x y z
N MET A 1 -6.55 -96.35 -43.04
CA MET A 1 -7.98 -96.19 -42.69
C MET A 1 -8.06 -94.96 -41.79
N ILE A 2 -8.34 -93.77 -42.34
CA ILE A 2 -9.64 -93.07 -42.24
C ILE A 2 -9.93 -92.57 -40.81
N LEU A 3 -10.11 -91.24 -40.70
CA LEU A 3 -10.60 -90.42 -39.56
C LEU A 3 -9.79 -90.36 -38.25
N ASN A 4 -9.04 -89.27 -38.06
CA ASN A 4 -9.13 -88.30 -36.94
C ASN A 4 -7.89 -87.40 -36.92
N ILE A 5 -8.02 -86.22 -36.28
CA ILE A 5 -6.98 -85.21 -35.96
C ILE A 5 -6.86 -84.06 -36.98
N SER A 6 -7.62 -83.00 -36.74
CA SER A 6 -7.20 -81.62 -37.07
C SER A 6 -7.80 -80.65 -36.04
N MET A 7 -7.31 -80.76 -34.81
CA MET A 7 -7.58 -79.85 -33.69
C MET A 7 -6.23 -79.53 -33.05
N MET A 8 -5.48 -78.61 -33.66
CA MET A 8 -4.33 -77.86 -33.11
C MET A 8 -3.55 -77.29 -34.30
N PHE A 9 -3.92 -76.09 -34.77
CA PHE A 9 -3.08 -75.11 -35.52
C PHE A 9 -4.00 -74.02 -36.09
N LYS A 10 -4.71 -73.31 -35.21
CA LYS A 10 -5.33 -72.01 -35.48
C LYS A 10 -4.86 -71.02 -34.40
N LEU A 11 -3.56 -70.77 -34.42
CA LEU A 11 -2.89 -69.69 -33.70
C LEU A 11 -1.79 -69.18 -34.63
N LEU A 12 -1.74 -67.86 -34.79
CA LEU A 12 -0.69 -67.06 -35.46
C LEU A 12 -0.71 -67.02 -36.99
N SER A 13 -1.50 -66.09 -37.56
CA SER A 13 -1.08 -65.13 -38.59
C SER A 13 -2.29 -64.37 -39.17
N PHE A 14 -2.92 -63.51 -38.36
CA PHE A 14 -3.72 -62.39 -38.86
C PHE A 14 -3.05 -61.12 -38.36
N SER A 15 -2.22 -60.54 -39.22
CA SER A 15 -1.51 -59.29 -38.98
C SER A 15 -1.52 -58.48 -40.28
N LEU A 16 -1.81 -57.19 -40.13
CA LEU A 16 -1.88 -56.12 -41.14
C LEU A 16 -3.04 -56.18 -42.14
N PHE A 17 -4.15 -55.52 -41.79
CA PHE A 17 -4.64 -54.28 -42.42
C PHE A 17 -6.05 -53.96 -41.88
N VAL A 18 -6.12 -53.39 -40.69
CA VAL A 18 -7.25 -52.53 -40.30
C VAL A 18 -6.63 -51.22 -39.84
N THR A 19 -6.43 -50.34 -40.82
CA THR A 19 -6.18 -48.92 -40.59
C THR A 19 -7.40 -48.32 -39.90
N THR A 20 -7.23 -48.02 -38.61
CA THR A 20 -7.75 -46.83 -37.92
C THR A 20 -9.11 -46.28 -38.41
N VAL A 21 -10.19 -46.79 -37.82
CA VAL A 21 -11.28 -45.93 -37.34
C VAL A 21 -11.52 -46.33 -35.89
N LEU A 22 -10.62 -45.91 -34.99
CA LEU A 22 -11.09 -45.47 -33.68
C LEU A 22 -11.99 -44.28 -34.01
N ALA A 23 -13.29 -44.53 -34.16
CA ALA A 23 -14.25 -43.46 -33.97
C ALA A 23 -13.95 -42.95 -32.57
N ALA A 24 -13.27 -41.81 -32.48
CA ALA A 24 -13.13 -41.08 -31.24
C ALA A 24 -14.56 -40.84 -30.79
N GLN A 25 -15.03 -41.67 -29.85
CA GLN A 25 -16.35 -41.57 -29.27
C GLN A 25 -16.44 -40.13 -28.77
N LYS A 26 -17.25 -39.34 -29.45
CA LYS A 26 -17.26 -37.89 -29.29
C LYS A 26 -17.71 -37.64 -27.86
N THR A 27 -16.78 -37.36 -26.97
CA THR A 27 -17.12 -37.13 -25.56
C THR A 27 -18.06 -35.94 -25.52
N ASP A 28 -19.28 -36.15 -25.01
CA ASP A 28 -20.30 -35.10 -24.98
C ASP A 28 -20.14 -34.19 -23.75
N TYR A 29 -19.29 -34.55 -22.78
CA TYR A 29 -19.05 -33.76 -21.58
C TYR A 29 -17.79 -32.89 -21.67
N LYS A 30 -17.72 -31.85 -20.81
CA LYS A 30 -16.52 -31.02 -20.61
C LYS A 30 -16.20 -30.88 -19.12
N TYR A 31 -14.95 -31.15 -18.73
CA TYR A 31 -14.48 -30.87 -17.38
C TYR A 31 -14.46 -29.35 -17.10
N LEU A 32 -15.08 -28.96 -16.00
CA LEU A 32 -15.20 -27.57 -15.56
C LEU A 32 -14.20 -27.21 -14.47
N GLY A 33 -13.75 -28.17 -13.66
CA GLY A 33 -12.73 -27.97 -12.63
C GLY A 33 -13.00 -28.71 -11.32
N CYS A 34 -12.10 -28.51 -10.37
CA CYS A 34 -12.17 -29.00 -8.99
C CYS A 34 -12.87 -27.98 -8.08
N PHE A 35 -13.72 -28.42 -7.15
CA PHE A 35 -14.50 -27.54 -6.26
C PHE A 35 -14.62 -28.11 -4.85
N LEU A 36 -14.80 -27.26 -3.84
CA LEU A 36 -15.10 -27.69 -2.46
C LEU A 36 -16.56 -28.12 -2.34
N GLU A 37 -16.82 -29.28 -1.74
CA GLU A 37 -18.15 -29.88 -1.59
C GLU A 37 -19.08 -29.08 -0.67
N GLU A 38 -18.55 -28.57 0.44
CA GLU A 38 -19.32 -27.78 1.41
C GLU A 38 -19.96 -26.54 0.77
N ASN A 39 -19.38 -26.06 -0.32
CA ASN A 39 -19.92 -24.96 -1.10
C ASN A 39 -21.12 -25.36 -1.97
N LEU A 40 -21.55 -26.61 -1.89
CA LEU A 40 -22.44 -27.22 -2.87
C LEU A 40 -23.50 -28.10 -2.19
N LEU A 41 -23.75 -27.89 -0.90
CA LEU A 41 -24.60 -28.72 -0.03
C LEU A 41 -26.08 -28.78 -0.44
N THR A 42 -26.48 -28.13 -1.53
CA THR A 42 -27.80 -28.27 -2.16
C THR A 42 -27.70 -28.86 -3.57
N LEU A 43 -26.72 -29.74 -3.82
CA LEU A 43 -26.50 -30.30 -5.15
C LEU A 43 -27.48 -31.42 -5.51
N GLY A 44 -28.42 -30.99 -6.33
CA GLY A 44 -29.17 -31.82 -7.25
C GLY A 44 -30.54 -32.16 -6.71
N GLU A 45 -31.55 -31.80 -7.49
CA GLU A 45 -32.87 -32.42 -7.39
C GLU A 45 -32.76 -33.95 -7.55
N GLU A 46 -31.67 -34.46 -8.16
CA GLU A 46 -31.39 -35.89 -8.33
C GLU A 46 -29.90 -36.29 -8.22
N SER A 47 -29.64 -37.45 -7.62
CA SER A 47 -28.30 -38.06 -7.52
C SER A 47 -28.36 -39.60 -7.62
N ARG A 48 -27.25 -40.23 -8.02
CA ARG A 48 -27.13 -41.69 -8.16
C ARG A 48 -25.69 -42.17 -7.95
N VAL A 49 -25.52 -43.28 -7.25
CA VAL A 49 -24.24 -44.00 -7.18
C VAL A 49 -24.06 -44.81 -8.47
N LEU A 50 -22.91 -44.64 -9.14
CA LEU A 50 -22.54 -45.33 -10.36
C LEU A 50 -21.29 -46.17 -10.12
N THR A 51 -21.33 -47.43 -10.51
CA THR A 51 -20.19 -48.37 -10.36
C THR A 51 -20.07 -49.24 -11.62
N PRO A 52 -19.02 -49.09 -12.45
CA PRO A 52 -17.94 -48.10 -12.35
C PRO A 52 -18.41 -46.70 -12.75
N VAL A 53 -17.87 -45.65 -12.11
CA VAL A 53 -18.20 -44.27 -12.49
C VAL A 53 -17.25 -43.74 -13.57
N THR A 54 -17.82 -43.15 -14.61
CA THR A 54 -17.10 -42.34 -15.61
C THR A 54 -17.83 -41.01 -15.82
N PRO A 55 -17.16 -39.94 -16.25
CA PRO A 55 -17.86 -38.71 -16.61
C PRO A 55 -18.91 -38.92 -17.71
N GLN A 56 -18.67 -39.83 -18.67
CA GLN A 56 -19.67 -40.16 -19.69
C GLN A 56 -20.92 -40.79 -19.07
N SER A 57 -20.78 -41.79 -18.20
CA SER A 57 -21.92 -42.45 -17.56
C SER A 57 -22.81 -41.49 -16.75
N CYS A 58 -22.20 -40.49 -16.12
CA CYS A 58 -22.92 -39.46 -15.38
C CYS A 58 -23.54 -38.41 -16.33
N SER A 59 -22.86 -38.09 -17.44
CA SER A 59 -23.40 -37.24 -18.50
C SER A 59 -24.68 -37.81 -19.08
N ASP A 60 -24.71 -39.10 -19.38
CA ASP A 60 -25.88 -39.79 -19.94
C ASP A 60 -27.07 -39.73 -18.96
N PHE A 61 -26.84 -40.11 -17.70
CA PHE A 61 -27.85 -40.05 -16.64
C PHE A 61 -28.45 -38.65 -16.45
N CYS A 62 -27.61 -37.61 -16.42
CA CYS A 62 -28.06 -36.25 -16.21
C CYS A 62 -28.74 -35.64 -17.44
N SER A 63 -28.24 -35.94 -18.65
CA SER A 63 -28.80 -35.39 -19.90
C SER A 63 -30.19 -35.94 -20.21
N GLU A 64 -30.47 -37.21 -19.90
CA GLU A 64 -31.80 -37.84 -20.05
C GLU A 64 -32.89 -37.04 -19.32
N LYS A 65 -32.53 -36.47 -18.17
CA LYS A 65 -33.41 -35.68 -17.30
C LYS A 65 -33.30 -34.17 -17.54
N GLN A 66 -32.73 -33.78 -18.68
CA GLN A 66 -32.55 -32.39 -19.10
C GLN A 66 -31.67 -31.54 -18.15
N TYR A 67 -30.76 -32.15 -17.39
CA TYR A 67 -29.75 -31.43 -16.64
C TYR A 67 -28.57 -31.02 -17.54
N THR A 68 -27.98 -29.87 -17.22
CA THR A 68 -26.88 -29.28 -18.02
C THR A 68 -25.51 -29.50 -17.38
N PHE A 69 -25.47 -29.74 -16.06
CA PHE A 69 -24.25 -29.91 -15.28
C PHE A 69 -24.33 -31.15 -14.42
N PHE A 70 -23.16 -31.70 -14.09
CA PHE A 70 -23.05 -32.76 -13.13
C PHE A 70 -21.74 -32.71 -12.35
N ILE A 71 -21.73 -33.37 -11.21
CA ILE A 71 -20.60 -33.40 -10.28
C ILE A 71 -20.34 -34.84 -9.85
N LEU A 72 -19.05 -35.15 -9.76
CA LEU A 72 -18.54 -36.44 -9.32
C LEU A 72 -17.83 -36.28 -7.97
N LYS A 73 -18.30 -37.05 -6.99
CA LYS A 73 -17.63 -37.26 -5.71
C LYS A 73 -17.46 -38.76 -5.50
N GLN A 74 -16.22 -39.23 -5.58
CA GLN A 74 -15.91 -40.66 -5.56
C GLN A 74 -16.77 -41.42 -6.60
N ASN A 75 -17.69 -42.28 -6.18
CA ASN A 75 -18.59 -43.05 -7.06
C ASN A 75 -19.99 -42.42 -7.25
N THR A 76 -20.23 -41.23 -6.71
CA THR A 76 -21.56 -40.60 -6.73
C THR A 76 -21.65 -39.51 -7.79
N CYS A 77 -22.70 -39.57 -8.60
CA CYS A 77 -23.07 -38.62 -9.64
C CYS A 77 -24.24 -37.75 -9.17
N HIS A 78 -24.06 -36.43 -9.21
CA HIS A 78 -25.09 -35.44 -8.84
C HIS A 78 -25.43 -34.58 -10.06
N CYS A 79 -26.71 -34.48 -10.42
CA CYS A 79 -27.15 -33.68 -11.57
C CYS A 79 -27.63 -32.29 -11.16
N SER A 80 -27.38 -31.29 -12.00
CA SER A 80 -27.80 -29.91 -11.73
C SER A 80 -28.15 -29.14 -13.01
N LYS A 81 -29.19 -28.29 -12.93
CA LYS A 81 -29.51 -27.30 -13.98
C LYS A 81 -28.68 -26.03 -13.82
N ASN A 82 -28.14 -25.82 -12.63
CA ASN A 82 -27.33 -24.68 -12.24
C ASN A 82 -25.84 -25.06 -12.34
N TYR A 83 -25.01 -24.09 -12.72
CA TYR A 83 -23.56 -24.31 -12.84
C TYR A 83 -22.84 -23.88 -11.56
N ILE A 84 -21.67 -24.47 -11.29
CA ILE A 84 -20.79 -23.97 -10.24
C ILE A 84 -19.96 -22.82 -10.81
N SER A 85 -19.97 -21.67 -10.13
CA SER A 85 -19.18 -20.52 -10.54
C SER A 85 -17.70 -20.91 -10.70
N ARG A 86 -17.13 -20.69 -11.89
CA ARG A 86 -15.71 -21.00 -12.18
C ARG A 86 -14.74 -20.26 -11.28
N LEU A 87 -15.18 -19.16 -10.65
CA LEU A 87 -14.39 -18.35 -9.73
C LEU A 87 -14.18 -19.05 -8.38
N MET A 88 -14.92 -20.13 -8.13
CA MET A 88 -14.81 -20.98 -6.93
C MET A 88 -14.02 -22.26 -7.17
N ARG A 89 -13.48 -22.40 -8.38
CA ARG A 89 -12.60 -23.50 -8.76
C ARG A 89 -11.35 -23.49 -7.87
N GLN A 90 -11.08 -24.66 -7.32
CA GLN A 90 -9.85 -25.03 -6.64
C GLN A 90 -8.80 -25.44 -7.68
N LEU A 91 -7.57 -25.68 -7.25
CA LEU A 91 -6.56 -26.13 -8.18
C LEU A 91 -6.90 -27.55 -8.62
N ASP A 92 -6.89 -27.81 -9.94
CA ASP A 92 -7.35 -29.11 -10.47
C ASP A 92 -6.61 -30.31 -9.86
N PHE A 93 -5.35 -30.13 -9.48
CA PHE A 93 -4.54 -31.17 -8.86
C PHE A 93 -5.01 -31.53 -7.42
N GLU A 94 -5.78 -30.67 -6.76
CA GLU A 94 -6.35 -30.95 -5.43
C GLU A 94 -7.47 -32.00 -5.53
N CYS A 95 -8.16 -32.11 -6.67
CA CYS A 95 -9.06 -33.22 -6.98
C CYS A 95 -8.28 -34.45 -7.46
N SER A 96 -7.52 -35.02 -6.51
CA SER A 96 -6.56 -36.10 -6.75
C SER A 96 -7.19 -37.49 -6.94
N ILE A 97 -8.45 -37.70 -6.55
CA ILE A 97 -9.14 -38.99 -6.68
C ILE A 97 -9.51 -39.23 -8.14
N LYS A 98 -9.11 -40.40 -8.68
CA LYS A 98 -9.43 -40.82 -10.05
C LYS A 98 -10.76 -41.57 -10.10
N CYS A 99 -11.47 -41.46 -11.21
CA CYS A 99 -12.75 -42.16 -11.40
C CYS A 99 -12.52 -43.68 -11.56
N SER A 100 -13.40 -44.49 -10.97
CA SER A 100 -13.24 -45.96 -10.95
C SER A 100 -13.37 -46.61 -12.33
N GLY A 101 -14.09 -45.99 -13.27
CA GLY A 101 -14.20 -46.45 -14.66
C GLY A 101 -13.37 -45.66 -15.68
N ASP A 102 -12.68 -44.60 -15.25
CA ASP A 102 -11.85 -43.74 -16.12
C ASP A 102 -10.74 -43.09 -15.29
N THR A 103 -9.56 -43.70 -15.30
CA THR A 103 -8.41 -43.22 -14.51
C THR A 103 -7.82 -41.91 -15.03
N SER A 104 -8.18 -41.47 -16.25
CA SER A 104 -7.77 -40.18 -16.80
C SER A 104 -8.61 -39.03 -16.25
N ALA A 105 -9.83 -39.31 -15.83
CA ALA A 105 -10.75 -38.36 -15.22
C ALA A 105 -10.59 -38.24 -13.70
N SER A 106 -11.04 -37.12 -13.16
CA SER A 106 -11.03 -36.83 -11.73
C SER A 106 -12.44 -36.96 -11.15
N CYS A 107 -12.55 -37.58 -9.98
CA CYS A 107 -13.78 -37.82 -9.24
C CYS A 107 -13.68 -37.25 -7.81
N GLY A 108 -13.13 -36.04 -7.68
CA GLY A 108 -12.99 -35.31 -6.42
C GLY A 108 -11.63 -35.46 -5.74
N GLY A 109 -11.56 -35.14 -4.45
CA GLY A 109 -10.33 -35.14 -3.66
C GLY A 109 -10.56 -34.99 -2.15
N PRO A 110 -9.57 -35.32 -1.30
CA PRO A 110 -9.68 -35.19 0.14
C PRO A 110 -9.44 -33.74 0.63
N PRO A 111 -10.04 -33.31 1.76
CA PRO A 111 -11.06 -34.02 2.52
C PRO A 111 -12.47 -33.94 1.88
N ASN A 112 -12.81 -32.82 1.21
CA ASN A 112 -14.16 -32.53 0.72
C ASN A 112 -14.12 -31.81 -0.65
N LEU A 113 -13.48 -32.39 -1.67
CA LEU A 113 -13.41 -31.85 -3.03
C LEU A 113 -14.20 -32.70 -4.03
N VAL A 114 -14.79 -32.06 -5.03
CA VAL A 114 -15.63 -32.66 -6.08
C VAL A 114 -15.22 -32.17 -7.47
N SER A 115 -15.44 -33.00 -8.48
CA SER A 115 -15.10 -32.70 -9.88
C SER A 115 -16.35 -32.37 -10.67
N SER A 116 -16.39 -31.20 -11.32
CA SER A 116 -17.58 -30.73 -12.06
C SER A 116 -17.41 -30.82 -13.57
N TYR A 117 -18.53 -31.09 -14.27
CA TYR A 117 -18.59 -31.32 -15.70
C TYR A 117 -19.89 -30.75 -16.33
N THR A 118 -19.91 -30.53 -17.65
CA THR A 118 -21.15 -30.29 -18.43
C THR A 118 -21.65 -31.57 -19.08
N THR A 119 -22.95 -31.67 -19.34
CA THR A 119 -23.56 -32.77 -20.10
C THR A 119 -23.43 -32.62 -21.63
N ASP A 120 -23.06 -31.42 -22.10
CA ASP A 120 -22.85 -31.11 -23.53
C ASP A 120 -21.67 -30.12 -23.70
N LYS A 121 -20.74 -30.40 -24.62
CA LYS A 121 -19.61 -29.52 -24.96
C LYS A 121 -20.02 -28.22 -25.65
N SER A 122 -21.11 -28.23 -26.42
CA SER A 122 -21.63 -27.06 -27.14
C SER A 122 -22.25 -26.03 -26.20
N LYS A 123 -22.86 -26.50 -25.09
CA LYS A 123 -23.46 -25.68 -24.03
C LYS A 123 -22.43 -25.02 -23.10
N ALA A 124 -21.13 -25.28 -23.29
CA ALA A 124 -20.06 -24.77 -22.42
C ALA A 124 -19.72 -23.27 -22.58
N SER A 125 -20.36 -22.55 -23.50
CA SER A 125 -19.96 -21.21 -23.93
C SER A 125 -20.96 -20.07 -23.65
N ASN A 126 -22.18 -20.36 -23.17
CA ASN A 126 -23.25 -19.38 -22.92
C ASN A 126 -24.27 -19.86 -21.86
N PHE A 127 -23.83 -20.03 -20.61
CA PHE A 127 -24.62 -20.64 -19.53
C PHE A 127 -25.91 -19.89 -19.12
N ILE A 128 -26.00 -18.58 -19.36
CA ILE A 128 -27.13 -17.72 -18.93
C ILE A 128 -28.27 -17.65 -19.96
N ALA A 129 -27.98 -17.85 -21.24
CA ALA A 129 -28.99 -17.78 -22.31
C ALA A 129 -30.08 -18.88 -22.19
N HIS A 130 -29.87 -19.87 -21.31
CA HIS A 130 -30.80 -20.98 -21.06
C HIS A 130 -31.38 -20.97 -19.63
N GLY A 131 -31.37 -19.82 -18.93
CA GLY A 131 -31.93 -19.71 -17.57
C GLY A 131 -31.07 -20.32 -16.46
N GLY A 132 -29.78 -20.60 -16.74
CA GLY A 132 -28.83 -21.14 -15.77
C GLY A 132 -28.23 -20.05 -14.88
N TYR A 133 -28.46 -20.16 -13.57
CA TYR A 133 -27.84 -19.31 -12.55
C TYR A 133 -26.75 -20.10 -11.81
N PRO A 134 -25.79 -19.44 -11.12
CA PRO A 134 -24.89 -20.16 -10.24
C PRO A 134 -25.66 -20.93 -9.16
N ILE A 135 -25.19 -22.13 -8.82
CA ILE A 135 -25.73 -22.88 -7.67
C ILE A 135 -25.50 -22.03 -6.42
N PRO A 136 -26.54 -21.72 -5.64
CA PRO A 136 -26.39 -21.03 -4.37
C PRO A 136 -25.62 -21.89 -3.38
N ILE A 137 -24.77 -21.25 -2.61
CA ILE A 137 -23.76 -21.94 -1.83
C ILE A 137 -24.00 -21.71 -0.38
N TYR A 138 -24.45 -22.74 0.32
CA TYR A 138 -24.76 -22.62 1.74
C TYR A 138 -23.48 -22.40 2.55
N LEU A 139 -23.41 -21.26 3.23
CA LEU A 139 -22.27 -20.87 4.07
C LEU A 139 -22.48 -21.25 5.54
N GLY A 140 -23.73 -21.53 5.91
CA GLY A 140 -24.15 -21.94 7.25
C GLY A 140 -25.33 -21.15 7.79
N CYS A 141 -25.76 -21.53 8.98
CA CYS A 141 -26.81 -20.86 9.73
C CYS A 141 -26.20 -19.77 10.61
N TYR A 142 -26.80 -18.58 10.60
CA TYR A 142 -26.30 -17.44 11.36
C TYR A 142 -27.41 -16.85 12.23
N ALA A 143 -27.05 -16.47 13.45
CA ALA A 143 -27.93 -15.86 14.42
C ALA A 143 -27.98 -14.35 14.25
N GLU A 144 -29.19 -13.80 14.35
CA GLU A 144 -29.46 -12.39 14.46
C GLU A 144 -29.83 -12.03 15.90
N ALA A 145 -29.57 -10.78 16.29
CA ALA A 145 -30.03 -10.26 17.56
C ALA A 145 -31.56 -10.01 17.47
N PRO A 146 -32.37 -10.57 18.37
CA PRO A 146 -33.82 -10.34 18.34
C PRO A 146 -34.16 -8.86 18.47
N ASN A 147 -35.06 -8.38 17.61
CA ASN A 147 -35.57 -7.00 17.56
C ASN A 147 -34.51 -5.93 17.23
N ASP A 148 -33.41 -6.30 16.58
CA ASP A 148 -32.37 -5.39 16.14
C ASP A 148 -32.35 -5.27 14.61
N ASP A 149 -33.43 -4.70 14.06
CA ASP A 149 -33.59 -4.53 12.61
C ASP A 149 -32.57 -3.56 12.01
N GLU A 150 -31.94 -2.71 12.84
CA GLU A 150 -30.81 -1.87 12.42
C GLU A 150 -29.52 -2.69 12.21
N ASN A 151 -29.38 -3.88 12.82
CA ASN A 151 -28.20 -4.75 12.76
C ASN A 151 -28.45 -6.13 12.11
N ARG A 152 -29.37 -6.20 11.14
CA ARG A 152 -29.52 -7.37 10.24
C ARG A 152 -28.18 -7.79 9.64
N LEU A 153 -27.96 -9.10 9.47
CA LEU A 153 -26.67 -9.63 9.00
C LEU A 153 -26.36 -9.25 7.55
N LEU A 154 -27.39 -9.03 6.72
CA LEU A 154 -27.27 -8.61 5.32
C LEU A 154 -27.99 -7.27 5.14
N LYS A 155 -27.27 -6.27 4.59
CA LYS A 155 -27.70 -4.86 4.52
C LYS A 155 -28.28 -4.41 3.17
N GLY A 156 -28.41 -5.32 2.21
CA GLY A 156 -29.02 -5.02 0.92
C GLY A 156 -30.55 -5.11 0.94
N PRO A 157 -31.20 -5.06 -0.23
CA PRO A 157 -32.64 -5.22 -0.37
C PRO A 157 -33.16 -6.47 0.31
N ALA A 158 -34.32 -6.32 0.93
CA ALA A 158 -34.87 -7.29 1.85
C ALA A 158 -36.39 -7.35 1.80
N GLY A 159 -36.96 -8.53 1.98
CA GLY A 159 -38.38 -8.68 2.22
C GLY A 159 -38.94 -10.04 1.84
N PRO A 160 -40.23 -10.28 2.13
CA PRO A 160 -40.92 -11.49 1.74
C PRO A 160 -40.96 -11.62 0.21
N ILE A 161 -40.76 -12.84 -0.29
CA ILE A 161 -40.98 -13.19 -1.68
C ILE A 161 -41.93 -14.39 -1.79
N THR A 162 -42.85 -14.33 -2.75
CA THR A 162 -43.85 -15.39 -2.98
C THR A 162 -43.14 -16.70 -3.35
N TYR A 163 -43.52 -17.83 -2.74
CA TYR A 163 -42.90 -19.14 -2.97
C TYR A 163 -41.37 -19.10 -2.82
N ASN A 164 -40.90 -18.68 -1.65
CA ASN A 164 -39.47 -18.51 -1.39
C ASN A 164 -38.73 -19.85 -1.43
N THR A 165 -37.54 -19.86 -2.04
CA THR A 165 -36.55 -20.95 -1.98
C THR A 165 -35.15 -20.32 -2.03
N PRO A 166 -34.08 -20.99 -1.54
CA PRO A 166 -32.72 -20.50 -1.70
C PRO A 166 -32.37 -20.20 -3.16
N GLN A 167 -32.80 -21.04 -4.11
CA GLN A 167 -32.59 -20.78 -5.54
C GLN A 167 -33.29 -19.50 -5.99
N LYS A 168 -34.56 -19.29 -5.61
CA LYS A 168 -35.31 -18.11 -6.03
C LYS A 168 -34.74 -16.82 -5.45
N CYS A 169 -34.33 -16.86 -4.18
CA CYS A 169 -33.64 -15.75 -3.54
C CYS A 169 -32.28 -15.47 -4.20
N SER A 170 -31.52 -16.53 -4.52
CA SER A 170 -30.25 -16.43 -5.27
C SER A 170 -30.44 -15.69 -6.59
N VAL A 171 -31.43 -16.06 -7.40
CA VAL A 171 -31.71 -15.39 -8.69
C VAL A 171 -31.99 -13.90 -8.50
N LYS A 172 -32.80 -13.55 -7.50
CA LYS A 172 -33.12 -12.14 -7.19
C LYS A 172 -31.86 -11.36 -6.84
N CYS A 173 -31.09 -11.84 -5.88
CA CYS A 173 -29.87 -11.15 -5.41
C CYS A 173 -28.75 -11.17 -6.46
N PHE A 174 -28.64 -12.24 -7.24
CA PHE A 174 -27.71 -12.36 -8.36
C PHE A 174 -27.99 -11.30 -9.41
N ASN A 175 -29.23 -11.15 -9.88
CA ASN A 175 -29.56 -10.14 -10.91
C ASN A 175 -29.25 -8.71 -10.46
N MET A 176 -29.31 -8.45 -9.15
CA MET A 176 -28.95 -7.17 -8.56
C MET A 176 -27.44 -7.01 -8.32
N GLY A 177 -26.64 -8.05 -8.54
CA GLY A 177 -25.18 -8.04 -8.38
C GLY A 177 -24.68 -8.24 -6.95
N PHE A 178 -25.51 -8.74 -6.03
CA PHE A 178 -25.10 -8.99 -4.63
C PHE A 178 -24.29 -10.28 -4.48
N LEU A 179 -23.24 -10.24 -3.66
CA LEU A 179 -22.34 -11.39 -3.44
C LEU A 179 -22.96 -12.50 -2.58
N PHE A 180 -23.84 -12.12 -1.67
CA PHE A 180 -24.48 -12.99 -0.70
C PHE A 180 -25.98 -12.75 -0.64
N PHE A 181 -26.69 -13.77 -0.17
CA PHE A 181 -28.08 -13.67 0.18
C PHE A 181 -28.39 -14.54 1.40
N GLY A 182 -29.54 -14.28 2.01
CA GLY A 182 -30.01 -15.00 3.16
C GLY A 182 -31.50 -15.26 3.07
N VAL A 183 -31.91 -16.43 3.56
CA VAL A 183 -33.30 -16.82 3.67
C VAL A 183 -33.66 -17.00 5.14
N THR A 184 -34.80 -16.45 5.55
CA THR A 184 -35.29 -16.52 6.93
C THR A 184 -36.81 -16.53 6.98
N TYR A 185 -37.38 -16.97 8.11
CA TYR A 185 -38.81 -17.07 8.37
C TYR A 185 -39.64 -17.83 7.30
N GLY A 186 -39.01 -18.63 6.44
CA GLY A 186 -39.70 -19.37 5.37
C GLY A 186 -40.12 -18.53 4.16
N THR A 187 -40.31 -17.22 4.31
CA THR A 187 -40.81 -16.30 3.26
C THR A 187 -39.81 -15.23 2.83
N GLU A 188 -38.84 -14.89 3.68
CA GLU A 188 -38.00 -13.71 3.46
C GLU A 188 -36.72 -14.01 2.70
N CYS A 189 -36.31 -13.04 1.89
CA CYS A 189 -35.09 -13.04 1.11
C CYS A 189 -34.36 -11.71 1.33
N TRP A 190 -33.10 -11.81 1.77
CA TRP A 190 -32.23 -10.68 2.10
C TRP A 190 -30.97 -10.75 1.24
N CYS A 191 -30.58 -9.67 0.58
CA CYS A 191 -29.35 -9.60 -0.20
C CYS A 191 -28.26 -8.85 0.56
N GLY A 192 -26.99 -9.08 0.26
CA GLY A 192 -25.90 -8.29 0.83
C GLY A 192 -24.55 -8.55 0.17
N ASN A 193 -23.61 -7.64 0.38
CA ASN A 193 -22.25 -7.77 -0.17
C ASN A 193 -21.21 -8.21 0.86
N GLN A 194 -21.60 -8.31 2.13
CA GLN A 194 -20.72 -8.79 3.20
C GLN A 194 -21.15 -10.17 3.67
N ARG A 195 -20.16 -11.04 3.80
CA ARG A 195 -20.35 -12.32 4.47
C ARG A 195 -20.49 -12.06 5.97
N PRO A 196 -21.52 -12.58 6.65
CA PRO A 196 -21.66 -12.40 8.09
C PRO A 196 -20.50 -13.01 8.90
N ALA A 197 -20.20 -12.40 10.04
CA ALA A 197 -19.10 -12.77 10.92
C ALA A 197 -19.22 -14.23 11.39
N LYS A 198 -18.07 -14.91 11.47
CA LYS A 198 -18.00 -16.28 12.01
C LYS A 198 -18.53 -16.39 13.44
N SER A 199 -18.44 -15.31 14.24
CA SER A 199 -18.98 -15.26 15.60
C SER A 199 -20.50 -15.40 15.67
N SER A 200 -21.21 -15.05 14.59
CA SER A 200 -22.67 -15.17 14.50
C SER A 200 -23.11 -16.51 13.95
N LYS A 201 -22.17 -17.36 13.47
CA LYS A 201 -22.50 -18.69 12.96
C LYS A 201 -22.95 -19.60 14.10
N VAL A 202 -24.08 -20.26 13.91
CA VAL A 202 -24.64 -21.26 14.83
C VAL A 202 -24.75 -22.61 14.13
N ASP A 203 -25.13 -23.65 14.88
CA ASP A 203 -25.40 -24.96 14.31
C ASP A 203 -26.53 -24.87 13.27
N ASP A 204 -26.35 -25.58 12.16
CA ASP A 204 -27.27 -25.58 11.02
C ASP A 204 -28.66 -26.12 11.39
N ILE A 205 -28.77 -26.91 12.47
CA ILE A 205 -30.06 -27.39 13.00
C ILE A 205 -31.02 -26.24 13.39
N ASN A 206 -30.48 -25.04 13.64
CA ASN A 206 -31.28 -23.87 14.00
C ASN A 206 -31.91 -23.16 12.79
N CYS A 207 -31.51 -23.50 11.57
CA CYS A 207 -32.10 -23.01 10.33
C CYS A 207 -33.03 -24.08 9.76
N ASN A 208 -34.12 -24.38 10.49
CA ASN A 208 -35.03 -25.50 10.25
C ASN A 208 -36.45 -25.08 9.81
N THR A 209 -36.71 -23.81 9.53
CA THR A 209 -38.02 -23.35 9.02
C THR A 209 -38.17 -23.78 7.56
N PRO A 210 -39.21 -24.54 7.18
CA PRO A 210 -39.44 -24.92 5.79
C PRO A 210 -39.66 -23.72 4.88
N CYS A 211 -39.18 -23.80 3.64
CA CYS A 211 -39.40 -22.80 2.62
C CYS A 211 -40.85 -22.81 2.10
N THR A 212 -41.42 -21.64 1.83
CA THR A 212 -42.79 -21.54 1.29
C THR A 212 -42.92 -21.97 -0.18
N GLY A 213 -41.82 -22.04 -0.93
CA GLY A 213 -41.79 -22.53 -2.30
C GLY A 213 -41.43 -24.01 -2.46
N ASP A 214 -40.85 -24.63 -1.43
CA ASP A 214 -40.51 -26.07 -1.40
C ASP A 214 -40.33 -26.52 0.05
N SER A 215 -41.27 -27.33 0.57
CA SER A 215 -41.23 -27.77 1.96
C SER A 215 -40.11 -28.77 2.28
N ASN A 216 -39.39 -29.29 1.26
CA ASN A 216 -38.22 -30.14 1.45
C ASN A 216 -36.92 -29.34 1.68
N GLN A 217 -36.99 -28.02 1.58
CA GLN A 217 -35.86 -27.12 1.79
C GLN A 217 -36.09 -26.24 3.02
N PHE A 218 -35.00 -25.77 3.63
CA PHE A 218 -35.05 -24.88 4.78
C PHE A 218 -34.67 -23.45 4.42
N CYS A 219 -35.44 -22.50 4.94
CA CYS A 219 -35.33 -21.06 4.72
C CYS A 219 -35.16 -20.34 6.06
N GLY A 220 -34.06 -20.67 6.76
CA GLY A 220 -33.66 -20.07 8.02
C GLY A 220 -34.45 -20.57 9.22
N GLY A 221 -34.62 -19.71 10.23
CA GLY A 221 -35.27 -19.98 11.51
C GLY A 221 -35.71 -18.68 12.20
N GLY A 222 -36.34 -18.75 13.37
CA GLY A 222 -36.69 -17.56 14.15
C GLY A 222 -35.44 -16.77 14.55
N TRP A 223 -35.24 -15.58 13.99
CA TRP A 223 -34.00 -14.79 14.09
C TRP A 223 -32.73 -15.55 13.68
N LYS A 224 -32.88 -16.56 12.81
CA LYS A 224 -31.78 -17.30 12.20
C LYS A 224 -31.88 -17.17 10.69
N MET A 225 -30.77 -16.84 10.05
CA MET A 225 -30.72 -16.71 8.61
C MET A 225 -29.80 -17.77 8.03
N GLY A 226 -30.34 -18.54 7.08
CA GLY A 226 -29.52 -19.42 6.25
C GLY A 226 -28.79 -18.57 5.23
N ILE A 227 -27.47 -18.49 5.32
CA ILE A 227 -26.66 -17.60 4.48
C ILE A 227 -26.09 -18.37 3.31
N TYR A 228 -26.15 -17.77 2.13
CA TYR A 228 -25.66 -18.34 0.89
C TYR A 228 -24.80 -17.34 0.11
N SER A 229 -23.84 -17.82 -0.68
CA SER A 229 -23.26 -17.02 -1.76
C SER A 229 -24.10 -17.14 -3.03
N THR A 230 -24.25 -16.03 -3.77
CA THR A 230 -24.88 -16.00 -5.10
C THR A 230 -23.99 -16.58 -6.19
N GLY A 231 -22.72 -16.89 -5.89
CA GLY A 231 -21.71 -17.33 -6.88
C GLY A 231 -21.04 -16.18 -7.64
N LEU A 232 -21.44 -14.93 -7.39
CA LEU A 232 -20.66 -13.74 -7.74
C LEU A 232 -19.44 -13.65 -6.83
N THR A 233 -18.31 -13.20 -7.37
CA THR A 233 -17.12 -12.89 -6.56
C THR A 233 -16.85 -11.41 -6.58
N ASP A 234 -16.31 -10.94 -5.47
CA ASP A 234 -15.92 -9.55 -5.38
C ASP A 234 -14.74 -9.25 -6.30
N TYR A 235 -14.93 -8.31 -7.21
CA TYR A 235 -13.92 -7.83 -8.14
C TYR A 235 -13.97 -6.31 -8.25
N ILE A 236 -12.79 -5.69 -8.19
CA ILE A 236 -12.62 -4.26 -8.40
C ILE A 236 -11.75 -4.08 -9.65
N PRO A 237 -12.16 -3.25 -10.61
CA PRO A 237 -11.23 -2.63 -11.54
C PRO A 237 -11.40 -1.11 -11.56
N ASN A 238 -10.36 -0.40 -11.11
CA ASN A 238 -10.17 1.00 -11.47
C ASN A 238 -9.63 1.10 -12.91
N LYS A 239 -10.53 0.97 -13.88
CA LYS A 239 -10.30 1.43 -15.26
C LYS A 239 -11.60 1.94 -15.86
N TYR A 240 -12.12 3.00 -15.25
CA TYR A 240 -13.13 3.85 -15.87
C TYR A 240 -12.59 4.30 -17.23
N ILE A 241 -13.31 4.00 -18.30
CA ILE A 241 -12.91 4.34 -19.67
C ILE A 241 -13.38 5.75 -20.01
N GLY A 242 -14.55 6.14 -19.50
CA GLY A 242 -15.14 7.44 -19.80
C GLY A 242 -16.66 7.42 -19.79
N CYS A 243 -17.21 8.61 -20.01
CA CYS A 243 -18.63 8.85 -20.23
C CYS A 243 -18.95 8.74 -21.71
N PHE A 244 -20.05 8.12 -22.08
CA PHE A 244 -20.44 7.93 -23.48
C PHE A 244 -21.93 8.17 -23.67
N ASP A 245 -22.33 8.63 -24.85
CA ASP A 245 -23.74 8.54 -25.23
C ASP A 245 -24.18 7.08 -25.35
N ASP A 246 -25.42 6.84 -24.93
CA ASP A 246 -26.07 5.56 -25.14
C ASP A 246 -26.48 5.44 -26.62
N ASP A 247 -25.67 4.73 -27.42
CA ASP A 247 -25.92 4.52 -28.86
C ASP A 247 -27.26 3.81 -29.13
N GLY A 248 -27.83 3.10 -28.14
CA GLY A 248 -29.09 2.33 -28.27
C GLY A 248 -29.07 1.22 -29.35
N LYS A 249 -28.05 1.20 -30.22
CA LYS A 249 -27.85 0.24 -31.29
C LYS A 249 -27.17 -1.00 -30.71
N LYS A 250 -27.93 -2.09 -30.67
CA LYS A 250 -27.39 -3.43 -30.43
C LYS A 250 -26.46 -3.81 -31.59
N THR A 251 -25.19 -3.44 -31.49
CA THR A 251 -24.15 -3.90 -32.43
C THR A 251 -24.08 -5.43 -32.43
N LYS A 252 -23.79 -6.06 -33.57
CA LYS A 252 -23.66 -7.52 -33.71
C LYS A 252 -22.60 -8.06 -32.73
N GLY A 253 -23.03 -8.73 -31.64
CA GLY A 253 -22.15 -9.32 -30.62
C GLY A 253 -22.92 -9.86 -29.41
N LYS A 254 -22.24 -10.59 -28.51
CA LYS A 254 -22.83 -10.99 -27.21
C LYS A 254 -23.04 -9.74 -26.35
N TYR A 255 -24.20 -9.63 -25.70
CA TYR A 255 -24.57 -8.53 -24.82
C TYR A 255 -25.57 -9.04 -23.76
N LEU A 256 -25.47 -8.57 -22.51
CA LEU A 256 -26.41 -8.87 -21.42
C LEU A 256 -26.77 -7.59 -20.65
N THR A 257 -28.00 -7.55 -20.12
CA THR A 257 -28.51 -6.44 -19.31
C THR A 257 -29.05 -6.96 -17.98
N PHE A 258 -28.74 -6.26 -16.89
CA PHE A 258 -29.17 -6.59 -15.53
C PHE A 258 -29.82 -5.38 -14.84
N PRO A 259 -31.01 -5.52 -14.24
CA PRO A 259 -31.62 -4.49 -13.40
C PRO A 259 -31.05 -4.57 -11.98
N MET A 260 -30.48 -3.47 -11.47
CA MET A 260 -29.74 -3.42 -10.20
C MET A 260 -30.52 -2.86 -9.01
N ASP A 261 -31.82 -2.62 -9.20
CA ASP A 261 -32.71 -1.92 -8.26
C ASP A 261 -32.15 -0.54 -7.88
N ASN A 262 -32.78 0.16 -6.92
CA ASN A 262 -32.39 1.52 -6.54
C ASN A 262 -30.99 1.64 -5.90
N ASN A 263 -30.29 0.55 -5.60
CA ASN A 263 -29.03 0.59 -4.85
C ASN A 263 -27.77 0.44 -5.73
N ASN A 264 -27.77 0.94 -6.96
CA ASN A 264 -26.73 0.78 -8.01
C ASN A 264 -25.26 1.07 -7.59
N SER A 265 -24.31 0.34 -8.18
CA SER A 265 -22.87 0.62 -8.10
C SER A 265 -22.08 -0.01 -9.26
N PRO A 266 -21.02 0.65 -9.78
CA PRO A 266 -20.10 0.07 -10.75
C PRO A 266 -19.57 -1.29 -10.30
N LYS A 267 -19.17 -1.41 -9.03
CA LYS A 267 -18.64 -2.64 -8.44
C LYS A 267 -19.53 -3.86 -8.69
N ARG A 268 -20.82 -3.75 -8.36
CA ARG A 268 -21.80 -4.83 -8.59
C ARG A 268 -22.02 -5.11 -10.08
N CYS A 269 -22.07 -4.08 -10.93
CA CYS A 269 -22.19 -4.25 -12.38
C CYS A 269 -20.99 -5.01 -12.98
N MET A 270 -19.79 -4.67 -12.54
CA MET A 270 -18.57 -5.34 -12.97
C MET A 270 -18.53 -6.80 -12.50
N ASN A 271 -18.92 -7.09 -11.26
CA ASN A 271 -19.03 -8.47 -10.74
C ASN A 271 -19.95 -9.34 -11.61
N LEU A 272 -21.06 -8.79 -12.09
CA LEU A 272 -21.96 -9.45 -13.05
C LEU A 272 -21.24 -9.72 -14.37
N CYS A 273 -20.68 -8.69 -15.00
CA CYS A 273 -20.02 -8.81 -16.30
C CYS A 273 -18.81 -9.76 -16.27
N ASN A 274 -18.06 -9.75 -15.17
CA ASN A 274 -16.94 -10.64 -14.90
C ASN A 274 -17.37 -12.10 -14.78
N THR A 275 -18.46 -12.36 -14.06
CA THR A 275 -19.02 -13.73 -13.96
C THR A 275 -19.36 -14.30 -15.34
N HIS A 276 -19.66 -13.42 -16.30
CA HIS A 276 -20.00 -13.76 -17.68
C HIS A 276 -18.87 -13.59 -18.69
N ARG A 277 -17.67 -13.19 -18.26
CA ARG A 277 -16.51 -12.95 -19.13
C ARG A 277 -16.71 -11.89 -20.20
N PHE A 278 -17.56 -10.90 -19.94
CA PHE A 278 -17.62 -9.73 -20.79
C PHE A 278 -16.38 -8.88 -20.60
N LYS A 279 -15.95 -8.20 -21.67
CA LYS A 279 -14.80 -7.29 -21.63
C LYS A 279 -15.13 -5.94 -21.01
N TYR A 280 -16.38 -5.50 -21.04
CA TYR A 280 -16.77 -4.18 -20.55
C TYR A 280 -18.06 -4.27 -19.75
N ALA A 281 -18.14 -3.43 -18.72
CA ALA A 281 -19.33 -3.17 -17.93
C ALA A 281 -19.74 -1.72 -18.14
N ALA A 282 -21.02 -1.45 -18.33
CA ALA A 282 -21.53 -0.11 -18.58
C ALA A 282 -22.77 0.14 -17.70
N ILE A 283 -22.82 1.27 -17.03
CA ILE A 283 -23.84 1.58 -16.01
C ILE A 283 -24.55 2.90 -16.31
N LYS A 284 -25.88 2.85 -16.29
CA LYS A 284 -26.78 3.98 -16.53
C LYS A 284 -27.93 3.91 -15.53
N GLY A 285 -27.88 4.77 -14.50
CA GLY A 285 -28.80 4.66 -13.37
C GLY A 285 -28.78 3.25 -12.78
N ASN A 286 -29.94 2.59 -12.74
CA ASN A 286 -30.11 1.26 -12.15
C ASN A 286 -29.91 0.11 -13.14
N ILE A 287 -29.36 0.37 -14.33
CA ILE A 287 -29.15 -0.63 -15.38
C ILE A 287 -27.66 -0.90 -15.54
N CYS A 288 -27.30 -2.18 -15.52
CA CYS A 288 -25.97 -2.68 -15.86
C CYS A 288 -25.99 -3.40 -17.20
N GLU A 289 -25.04 -3.07 -18.07
CA GLU A 289 -24.86 -3.68 -19.36
C GLU A 289 -23.47 -4.30 -19.50
N CYS A 290 -23.42 -5.53 -20.00
CA CYS A 290 -22.18 -6.26 -20.22
C CYS A 290 -21.95 -6.45 -21.72
N LYS A 291 -20.80 -5.96 -22.22
CA LYS A 291 -20.47 -5.98 -23.66
C LYS A 291 -19.05 -6.45 -23.94
N ASN A 292 -18.86 -7.03 -25.11
CA ASN A 292 -17.56 -7.55 -25.58
C ASN A 292 -16.90 -6.70 -26.66
N TYR A 293 -17.66 -5.82 -27.30
CA TYR A 293 -17.16 -4.88 -28.28
C TYR A 293 -16.58 -3.65 -27.57
N GLU A 294 -15.54 -3.09 -28.18
CA GLU A 294 -14.88 -1.89 -27.69
C GLU A 294 -15.84 -0.68 -27.74
N PRO A 295 -15.78 0.22 -26.74
CA PRO A 295 -16.58 1.45 -26.77
C PRO A 295 -16.29 2.28 -28.01
N ASN A 296 -17.34 2.85 -28.60
CA ASN A 296 -17.18 3.78 -29.71
C ASN A 296 -16.70 5.13 -29.15
N PHE A 297 -15.41 5.43 -29.33
CA PHE A 297 -14.80 6.66 -28.85
C PHE A 297 -15.37 7.93 -29.48
N ASN A 298 -16.07 7.85 -30.62
CA ASN A 298 -16.77 9.00 -31.21
C ASN A 298 -18.00 9.42 -30.40
N LEU A 299 -18.50 8.55 -29.53
CA LEU A 299 -19.61 8.84 -28.62
C LEU A 299 -19.12 9.25 -27.23
N LYS A 300 -17.80 9.41 -27.02
CA LYS A 300 -17.25 9.85 -25.75
C LYS A 300 -17.77 11.26 -25.45
N ARG A 301 -18.26 11.45 -24.24
CA ARG A 301 -18.80 12.70 -23.71
C ARG A 301 -17.95 13.23 -22.56
N SER A 302 -18.26 14.46 -22.15
CA SER A 302 -17.61 15.05 -20.99
C SER A 302 -17.93 14.21 -19.75
N PHE A 303 -16.99 14.19 -18.81
CA PHE A 303 -17.22 13.56 -17.52
C PHE A 303 -18.42 14.15 -16.78
N SER A 304 -18.69 15.46 -16.94
CA SER A 304 -19.84 16.15 -16.34
C SER A 304 -21.18 15.56 -16.74
N ASP A 305 -21.25 14.95 -17.93
CA ASP A 305 -22.49 14.34 -18.43
C ASP A 305 -22.79 13.02 -17.71
N CYS A 306 -21.81 12.41 -17.03
CA CYS A 306 -21.96 11.20 -16.22
C CYS A 306 -21.77 11.48 -14.72
N ASN A 307 -22.33 12.57 -14.20
CA ASN A 307 -22.16 12.99 -12.80
C ASN A 307 -23.20 12.40 -11.83
N THR A 308 -24.04 11.45 -12.26
CA THR A 308 -25.05 10.86 -11.36
C THR A 308 -24.35 10.00 -10.32
N LEU A 309 -24.44 10.37 -9.05
CA LEU A 309 -23.84 9.59 -7.96
C LEU A 309 -24.54 8.24 -7.80
N CYS A 310 -23.77 7.21 -7.53
CA CYS A 310 -24.29 5.88 -7.23
C CYS A 310 -24.91 5.82 -5.83
N THR A 311 -25.98 5.05 -5.68
CA THR A 311 -26.72 4.99 -4.40
C THR A 311 -25.97 4.22 -3.32
N GLU A 312 -25.33 3.10 -3.66
CA GLU A 312 -24.58 2.29 -2.68
C GLU A 312 -23.23 2.91 -2.30
N ASN A 313 -22.62 3.63 -3.25
CA ASN A 313 -21.38 4.33 -3.05
C ASN A 313 -21.45 5.73 -3.68
N PRO A 314 -21.93 6.76 -2.96
CA PRO A 314 -22.03 8.12 -3.48
C PRO A 314 -20.70 8.75 -3.86
N SER A 315 -19.57 8.07 -3.63
CA SER A 315 -18.28 8.49 -4.13
C SER A 315 -18.04 8.08 -5.60
N GLU A 316 -18.87 7.21 -6.18
CA GLU A 316 -18.79 6.73 -7.55
C GLU A 316 -19.91 7.28 -8.44
N TYR A 317 -19.75 7.14 -9.75
CA TYR A 317 -20.66 7.65 -10.77
C TYR A 317 -21.36 6.52 -11.53
N CYS A 318 -22.65 6.67 -11.75
CA CYS A 318 -23.56 5.69 -12.33
C CYS A 318 -24.21 6.22 -13.62
N GLY A 319 -23.42 6.89 -14.47
CA GLY A 319 -23.88 7.49 -15.73
C GLY A 319 -24.55 8.85 -15.56
N GLY A 320 -25.38 9.22 -16.54
CA GLY A 320 -26.17 10.43 -16.58
C GLY A 320 -27.61 10.18 -17.00
N SER A 321 -28.35 11.25 -17.30
CA SER A 321 -29.74 11.15 -17.79
C SER A 321 -29.82 10.41 -19.13
N THR A 322 -28.87 10.68 -20.04
CA THR A 322 -28.79 10.09 -21.39
C THR A 322 -27.49 9.35 -21.67
N THR A 323 -26.51 9.45 -20.77
CA THR A 323 -25.15 8.95 -20.95
C THR A 323 -24.86 7.75 -20.03
N ILE A 324 -23.85 6.97 -20.40
CA ILE A 324 -23.44 5.72 -19.75
C ILE A 324 -21.97 5.76 -19.35
N SER A 325 -21.69 5.37 -18.11
CA SER A 325 -20.32 5.22 -17.60
C SER A 325 -19.80 3.83 -17.97
N ILE A 326 -18.64 3.73 -18.64
CA ILE A 326 -18.08 2.44 -19.10
C ILE A 326 -16.79 2.09 -18.35
N TYR A 327 -16.65 0.82 -17.97
CA TYR A 327 -15.53 0.25 -17.23
C TYR A 327 -14.96 -0.98 -17.94
N LYS A 328 -13.65 -1.20 -17.81
CA LYS A 328 -13.01 -2.48 -18.17
C LYS A 328 -13.27 -3.56 -17.11
N THR A 329 -13.22 -4.82 -17.53
CA THR A 329 -13.42 -6.01 -16.70
C THR A 329 -12.10 -6.81 -16.60
N LEU A 330 -12.06 -7.90 -15.83
CA LEU A 330 -10.87 -8.77 -15.80
C LEU A 330 -10.57 -9.52 -17.11
N TYR A 331 -11.46 -9.43 -18.09
CA TYR A 331 -11.30 -10.09 -19.40
C TYR A 331 -10.92 -9.12 -20.51
N SER A 332 -10.74 -7.84 -20.20
CA SER A 332 -10.25 -6.87 -21.18
C SER A 332 -8.77 -7.09 -21.51
N ASP A 333 -7.96 -7.45 -20.51
CA ASP A 333 -6.49 -7.52 -20.59
C ASP A 333 -6.00 -8.98 -20.38
N SER A 334 -4.83 -9.35 -20.93
CA SER A 334 -4.28 -10.72 -20.87
C SER A 334 -3.78 -11.12 -19.47
N LEU A 335 -3.62 -12.42 -19.21
CA LEU A 335 -3.08 -12.92 -17.93
C LEU A 335 -1.55 -12.79 -17.92
N GLU A 336 -1.03 -11.96 -17.01
CA GLU A 336 0.40 -11.79 -16.75
C GLU A 336 0.99 -12.98 -15.98
N LYS A 337 2.32 -13.11 -16.00
CA LYS A 337 3.04 -14.16 -15.26
C LYS A 337 2.88 -13.95 -13.75
N VAL A 338 2.65 -15.05 -13.02
CA VAL A 338 2.59 -15.04 -11.54
C VAL A 338 3.99 -14.82 -10.99
N SER A 339 4.15 -13.87 -10.07
CA SER A 339 5.37 -13.71 -9.27
C SER A 339 5.05 -13.83 -7.78
N VAL A 340 5.91 -14.50 -7.02
CA VAL A 340 5.76 -14.63 -5.56
C VAL A 340 6.76 -13.70 -4.90
N ASN A 341 6.38 -12.43 -4.75
CA ASN A 341 7.29 -11.40 -4.24
C ASN A 341 6.85 -11.00 -2.82
N PRO A 342 7.66 -11.26 -1.77
CA PRO A 342 7.33 -10.82 -0.43
C PRO A 342 7.32 -9.28 -0.35
N ILE A 343 6.31 -8.72 0.32
CA ILE A 343 6.22 -7.29 0.64
C ILE A 343 6.72 -7.04 2.07
N GLY A 344 6.35 -7.91 3.01
CA GLY A 344 6.84 -7.85 4.40
C GLY A 344 5.84 -8.39 5.42
N CYS A 345 6.20 -8.27 6.70
CA CYS A 345 5.33 -8.50 7.85
C CYS A 345 4.60 -7.21 8.26
N PHE A 346 3.30 -7.31 8.55
CA PHE A 346 2.47 -6.17 8.92
C PHE A 346 1.60 -6.47 10.13
N THR A 347 1.38 -5.47 10.98
CA THR A 347 0.45 -5.51 12.11
C THR A 347 -0.98 -5.65 11.61
N ASN A 348 -1.71 -6.62 12.15
CA ASN A 348 -3.09 -6.91 11.79
C ASN A 348 -3.93 -7.15 13.03
N LEU A 349 -4.61 -6.10 13.48
CA LEU A 349 -5.47 -6.15 14.66
C LEU A 349 -6.77 -6.87 14.33
N LYS A 350 -7.18 -7.83 15.16
CA LYS A 350 -8.41 -8.62 14.93
C LYS A 350 -9.69 -7.78 14.77
N ARG A 351 -9.78 -6.62 15.43
CA ARG A 351 -10.96 -5.72 15.38
C ARG A 351 -10.93 -4.77 14.19
N HIS A 352 -9.74 -4.34 13.79
CA HIS A 352 -9.50 -3.43 12.68
C HIS A 352 -8.47 -4.09 11.76
N PRO A 353 -8.89 -5.10 10.97
CA PRO A 353 -7.97 -5.81 10.11
C PRO A 353 -7.37 -4.87 9.09
N LEU A 354 -6.06 -4.98 8.89
CA LEU A 354 -5.31 -4.12 7.97
C LEU A 354 -5.73 -4.34 6.51
N LEU A 355 -6.04 -5.59 6.18
CA LEU A 355 -6.50 -5.99 4.86
C LEU A 355 -7.90 -6.58 4.94
N ASN A 356 -8.74 -6.18 3.99
CA ASN A 356 -10.01 -6.82 3.71
C ASN A 356 -9.94 -7.54 2.36
N GLY A 357 -10.78 -8.55 2.18
CA GLY A 357 -10.90 -9.24 0.90
C GLY A 357 -11.29 -10.70 1.04
N TRP A 358 -10.92 -11.50 0.04
CA TRP A 358 -11.36 -12.89 -0.05
C TRP A 358 -10.48 -13.80 0.80
N LYS A 359 -11.05 -14.32 1.88
CA LYS A 359 -10.40 -15.27 2.78
C LYS A 359 -10.69 -16.70 2.36
N ILE A 360 -9.64 -17.50 2.20
CA ILE A 360 -9.69 -18.94 1.91
C ILE A 360 -8.88 -19.74 2.93
N THR A 361 -9.36 -20.94 3.24
CA THR A 361 -8.64 -21.90 4.08
C THR A 361 -8.08 -23.01 3.20
N HIS A 362 -6.78 -23.27 3.30
CA HIS A 362 -6.10 -24.38 2.64
C HIS A 362 -5.72 -25.45 3.65
N ALA A 363 -5.83 -26.73 3.28
CA ALA A 363 -5.37 -27.83 4.12
C ALA A 363 -3.84 -27.84 4.28
N ARG A 364 -3.11 -27.54 3.19
CA ARG A 364 -1.64 -27.49 3.10
C ARG A 364 -1.18 -26.13 2.54
N LEU A 365 -1.29 -25.08 3.34
CA LEU A 365 -0.98 -23.72 2.91
C LEU A 365 0.54 -23.51 2.74
N THR A 366 0.94 -22.80 1.69
CA THR A 366 2.28 -22.20 1.53
C THR A 366 2.14 -20.82 0.86
N PRO A 367 3.16 -19.94 0.89
CA PRO A 367 3.10 -18.65 0.21
C PRO A 367 2.72 -18.76 -1.27
N LYS A 368 3.31 -19.73 -1.98
CA LYS A 368 3.03 -20.00 -3.40
C LYS A 368 1.56 -20.36 -3.64
N HIS A 369 0.95 -21.18 -2.78
CA HIS A 369 -0.47 -21.52 -2.89
C HIS A 369 -1.34 -20.28 -2.72
N CYS A 370 -1.07 -19.45 -1.71
CA CYS A 370 -1.84 -18.24 -1.46
C CYS A 370 -1.71 -17.24 -2.61
N VAL A 371 -0.48 -16.93 -3.02
CA VAL A 371 -0.21 -15.99 -4.14
C VAL A 371 -0.86 -16.47 -5.43
N TYR A 372 -0.74 -17.75 -5.78
CA TYR A 372 -1.34 -18.27 -7.00
C TYR A 372 -2.88 -18.21 -6.92
N SER A 373 -3.49 -18.58 -5.79
CA SER A 373 -4.94 -18.49 -5.57
C SER A 373 -5.48 -17.06 -5.69
N CYS A 374 -4.71 -16.08 -5.25
CA CYS A 374 -5.02 -14.65 -5.37
C CYS A 374 -4.80 -14.13 -6.80
N HIS A 375 -3.69 -14.50 -7.45
CA HIS A 375 -3.35 -14.08 -8.82
C HIS A 375 -4.40 -14.53 -9.84
N ILE A 376 -4.83 -15.79 -9.79
CA ILE A 376 -5.84 -16.32 -10.72
C ILE A 376 -7.21 -15.63 -10.53
N ARG A 377 -7.43 -15.02 -9.36
CA ARG A 377 -8.59 -14.19 -9.02
C ARG A 377 -8.31 -12.70 -9.21
N ARG A 378 -7.15 -12.35 -9.77
CA ARG A 378 -6.70 -10.99 -10.09
C ARG A 378 -6.57 -10.06 -8.88
N TYR A 379 -6.37 -10.63 -7.69
CA TYR A 379 -5.99 -9.84 -6.52
C TYR A 379 -4.49 -9.53 -6.60
N PRO A 380 -4.08 -8.25 -6.56
CA PRO A 380 -2.67 -7.87 -6.61
C PRO A 380 -1.88 -8.25 -5.36
N TYR A 381 -2.57 -8.50 -4.25
CA TYR A 381 -1.96 -8.82 -2.96
C TYR A 381 -2.54 -10.11 -2.36
N ALA A 382 -1.65 -10.86 -1.72
CA ALA A 382 -1.96 -12.09 -1.00
C ALA A 382 -1.35 -12.02 0.40
N ALA A 383 -2.12 -12.35 1.42
CA ALA A 383 -1.68 -12.31 2.81
C ALA A 383 -1.88 -13.65 3.50
N LEU A 384 -0.85 -14.12 4.20
CA LEU A 384 -0.90 -15.31 5.05
C LEU A 384 -1.24 -14.86 6.47
N ILE A 385 -2.45 -15.19 6.93
CA ILE A 385 -2.99 -14.66 8.18
C ILE A 385 -2.97 -15.65 9.34
N SER A 386 -2.81 -16.94 9.03
CA SER A 386 -2.54 -18.01 9.98
C SER A 386 -1.98 -19.24 9.26
N SER A 387 -1.66 -20.31 9.99
CA SER A 387 -1.10 -21.55 9.44
C SER A 387 -1.90 -22.17 8.29
N ARG A 388 -3.19 -21.88 8.15
CA ARG A 388 -4.07 -22.42 7.10
C ARG A 388 -4.86 -21.38 6.32
N GLU A 389 -4.84 -20.13 6.74
CA GLU A 389 -5.70 -19.10 6.16
C GLU A 389 -4.90 -18.13 5.29
N CYS A 390 -5.40 -17.94 4.08
CA CYS A 390 -4.93 -16.99 3.09
C CYS A 390 -6.00 -15.92 2.88
N LEU A 391 -5.60 -14.68 2.68
CA LEU A 391 -6.46 -13.54 2.40
C LEU A 391 -5.95 -12.85 1.13
N CYS A 392 -6.80 -12.78 0.10
CA CYS A 392 -6.51 -12.02 -1.10
C CYS A 392 -7.08 -10.61 -0.95
N SER A 393 -6.26 -9.58 -1.19
CA SER A 393 -6.67 -8.18 -1.03
C SER A 393 -6.34 -7.34 -2.26
N PHE A 394 -7.21 -6.38 -2.55
CA PHE A 394 -6.98 -5.37 -3.58
C PHE A 394 -6.22 -4.17 -3.04
N THR A 395 -6.09 -4.05 -1.71
CA THR A 395 -5.45 -2.93 -1.05
C THR A 395 -4.03 -3.32 -0.66
N LYS A 396 -3.06 -2.48 -1.05
CA LYS A 396 -1.70 -2.62 -0.52
C LYS A 396 -1.74 -2.16 0.94
N PRO A 397 -1.19 -2.92 1.90
CA PRO A 397 -1.07 -2.40 3.24
C PRO A 397 -0.18 -1.15 3.26
N SER A 398 -0.57 -0.15 4.06
CA SER A 398 0.27 1.04 4.28
C SER A 398 1.62 0.64 4.88
N SER A 399 2.68 1.35 4.49
CA SER A 399 4.02 1.19 5.08
C SER A 399 4.02 1.45 6.58
N GLU A 400 3.12 2.29 7.08
CA GLU A 400 2.96 2.60 8.51
C GLU A 400 2.56 1.38 9.35
N ALA A 401 1.92 0.38 8.73
CA ALA A 401 1.50 -0.83 9.42
C ALA A 401 2.56 -1.94 9.40
N LYS A 402 3.75 -1.69 8.80
CA LYS A 402 4.84 -2.67 8.71
C LYS A 402 5.41 -2.92 10.11
N THR A 403 5.70 -4.18 10.45
CA THR A 403 6.26 -4.59 11.73
C THR A 403 7.46 -5.52 11.51
N GLY A 404 8.17 -5.87 12.58
CA GLY A 404 9.32 -6.77 12.52
C GLY A 404 8.94 -8.17 12.03
N ASP A 405 9.81 -8.81 11.25
CA ASP A 405 9.55 -10.14 10.70
C ASP A 405 9.40 -11.21 11.80
N ASP A 406 9.95 -10.96 12.99
CA ASP A 406 9.80 -11.78 14.20
C ASP A 406 8.33 -11.90 14.67
N MET A 407 7.50 -10.91 14.36
CA MET A 407 6.07 -10.96 14.65
C MET A 407 5.32 -11.93 13.73
N CYS A 408 5.90 -12.32 12.59
CA CYS A 408 5.31 -13.22 11.60
C CYS A 408 6.03 -14.59 11.56
N MET A 409 6.08 -15.30 12.68
CA MET A 409 6.84 -16.57 12.81
C MET A 409 5.98 -17.84 12.88
N THR A 410 4.67 -17.77 12.58
CA THR A 410 3.80 -18.97 12.61
C THR A 410 4.08 -19.87 11.41
N SER A 411 4.45 -21.13 11.61
CA SER A 411 4.70 -22.06 10.50
C SER A 411 3.46 -22.35 9.66
N CYS A 412 3.63 -22.46 8.34
CA CYS A 412 2.58 -22.82 7.40
C CYS A 412 2.19 -24.32 7.49
N SER A 413 0.91 -24.67 7.26
CA SER A 413 0.45 -26.07 7.33
C SER A 413 0.94 -26.96 6.20
N GLY A 414 1.35 -26.38 5.07
CA GLY A 414 1.90 -27.10 3.93
C GLY A 414 3.41 -27.29 3.98
N SER A 415 4.14 -26.52 4.78
CA SER A 415 5.59 -26.65 5.01
C SER A 415 6.02 -25.81 6.22
N SER A 416 6.89 -26.38 7.06
CA SER A 416 7.49 -25.67 8.20
C SER A 416 8.60 -24.69 7.80
N GLU A 417 9.06 -24.71 6.54
CA GLU A 417 10.11 -23.81 6.03
C GLU A 417 9.60 -22.37 5.80
N TYR A 418 8.29 -22.19 5.72
CA TYR A 418 7.67 -20.89 5.45
C TYR A 418 6.85 -20.40 6.65
N SER A 419 6.86 -19.08 6.83
CA SER A 419 6.01 -18.39 7.79
C SER A 419 4.67 -17.95 7.17
N CYS A 420 3.61 -18.05 7.96
CA CYS A 420 2.22 -17.79 7.63
C CYS A 420 1.55 -16.91 8.71
N GLY A 421 2.08 -15.70 8.88
CA GLY A 421 1.61 -14.69 9.84
C GLY A 421 2.08 -14.92 11.28
N GLY A 422 1.42 -14.26 12.23
CA GLY A 422 1.71 -14.40 13.65
C GLY A 422 0.70 -13.69 14.56
N ASN A 423 1.08 -13.41 15.80
CA ASN A 423 0.16 -12.84 16.77
C ASN A 423 -0.15 -11.37 16.42
N ASN A 424 -1.37 -11.11 15.92
CA ASN A 424 -1.75 -9.82 15.35
C ASN A 424 -0.79 -9.37 14.23
N ALA A 425 -0.28 -10.30 13.43
CA ALA A 425 0.62 -9.99 12.32
C ALA A 425 0.34 -10.89 11.11
N ILE A 426 0.61 -10.39 9.91
CA ILE A 426 0.37 -11.09 8.63
C ILE A 426 1.57 -10.92 7.69
N ASN A 427 1.92 -11.98 6.95
CA ASN A 427 2.89 -11.85 5.86
C ASN A 427 2.16 -11.49 4.58
N VAL A 428 2.59 -10.44 3.89
CA VAL A 428 1.95 -9.96 2.64
C VAL A 428 2.90 -10.13 1.47
N TYR A 429 2.34 -10.54 0.33
CA TYR A 429 3.03 -10.81 -0.92
C TYR A 429 2.33 -10.07 -2.06
N SER A 430 3.10 -9.59 -3.04
CA SER A 430 2.59 -9.21 -4.35
C SER A 430 2.42 -10.46 -5.19
N THR A 431 1.35 -10.49 -5.98
CA THR A 431 1.10 -11.57 -6.94
C THR A 431 1.77 -11.35 -8.29
N GLY A 432 2.42 -10.20 -8.50
CA GLY A 432 2.98 -9.79 -9.78
C GLY A 432 1.99 -9.12 -10.73
N LEU A 433 0.76 -8.84 -10.27
CA LEU A 433 -0.18 -7.98 -11.00
C LEU A 433 0.08 -6.52 -10.65
N GLU A 434 -0.06 -5.61 -11.62
CA GLU A 434 -0.10 -4.17 -11.35
C GLU A 434 -1.29 -3.82 -10.44
N GLY A 435 -1.02 -3.59 -9.16
CA GLY A 435 -1.98 -3.00 -8.24
C GLY A 435 -2.03 -1.48 -8.43
N LYS A 436 -2.93 -0.98 -9.29
CA LYS A 436 -3.24 0.46 -9.41
C LYS A 436 -4.34 0.90 -8.44
N THR A 437 -4.16 0.56 -7.18
CA THR A 437 -4.96 1.14 -6.09
C THR A 437 -3.97 1.85 -5.20
N ASP A 438 -3.80 3.13 -5.51
CA ASP A 438 -3.07 4.06 -4.69
C ASP A 438 -3.58 4.03 -3.27
N THR A 439 -2.65 4.20 -2.34
CA THR A 439 -2.83 4.11 -0.89
C THR A 439 -4.06 4.88 -0.41
N ILE A 440 -5.17 4.17 -0.29
CA ILE A 440 -6.22 4.55 0.65
C ILE A 440 -5.80 3.91 1.96
N GLY A 441 -5.11 4.69 2.77
CA GLY A 441 -4.91 4.36 4.16
C GLY A 441 -6.27 4.07 4.79
N HIS A 442 -6.39 2.89 5.37
CA HIS A 442 -7.32 2.62 6.46
C HIS A 442 -6.50 2.19 7.66
N ASN A 443 -5.34 2.83 7.84
CA ASN A 443 -4.44 2.48 8.92
C ASN A 443 -5.06 2.98 10.22
N TYR A 444 -5.41 2.04 11.10
CA TYR A 444 -6.07 2.34 12.35
C TYR A 444 -5.07 2.91 13.35
N LEU A 445 -5.27 4.18 13.72
CA LEU A 445 -4.38 4.91 14.63
C LEU A 445 -4.77 4.72 16.09
N GLY A 446 -6.01 4.29 16.35
CA GLY A 446 -6.48 3.92 17.68
C GLY A 446 -7.90 4.36 17.98
N CYS A 447 -8.35 4.01 19.19
CA CYS A 447 -9.61 4.47 19.75
C CYS A 447 -9.38 5.71 20.60
N TYR A 448 -10.11 6.78 20.32
CA TYR A 448 -9.96 8.06 21.01
C TYR A 448 -11.24 8.48 21.71
N GLU A 449 -11.09 9.10 22.87
CA GLU A 449 -12.19 9.71 23.60
C GLU A 449 -12.52 11.09 23.01
N GLU A 450 -13.81 11.29 22.74
CA GLU A 450 -14.37 12.57 22.31
C GLU A 450 -15.50 13.01 23.24
N ASN A 451 -15.88 14.28 23.19
CA ASN A 451 -17.05 14.77 23.90
C ASN A 451 -17.77 15.87 23.11
N GLN A 452 -18.95 16.25 23.58
CA GLN A 452 -19.82 17.21 22.89
C GLN A 452 -19.18 18.59 22.64
N ASN A 453 -18.21 18.98 23.45
CA ASN A 453 -17.50 20.27 23.34
C ASN A 453 -16.14 20.14 22.65
N ASN A 454 -15.69 18.92 22.32
CA ASN A 454 -14.36 18.66 21.81
C ASN A 454 -14.36 17.47 20.85
N ARG A 455 -14.75 17.76 19.61
CA ARG A 455 -14.73 16.83 18.47
C ARG A 455 -13.33 16.80 17.84
N ILE A 456 -12.82 15.59 17.58
CA ILE A 456 -11.47 15.37 17.04
C ILE A 456 -11.34 15.95 15.62
N PHE A 457 -12.34 15.70 14.77
CA PHE A 457 -12.36 16.17 13.39
C PHE A 457 -13.54 17.08 13.12
N ASN A 458 -13.25 18.27 12.61
CA ASN A 458 -14.22 19.34 12.36
C ASN A 458 -14.29 19.76 10.87
N GLY A 459 -13.68 18.98 9.97
CA GLY A 459 -13.64 19.31 8.54
C GLY A 459 -14.96 19.00 7.82
N TYR A 460 -15.20 17.73 7.53
CA TYR A 460 -16.46 17.25 6.95
C TYR A 460 -17.07 16.18 7.87
N SER A 461 -18.38 16.16 8.01
CA SER A 461 -19.06 15.06 8.71
C SER A 461 -20.47 14.83 8.22
N ARG A 462 -20.89 13.55 8.19
CA ARG A 462 -22.26 13.15 7.83
C ARG A 462 -22.58 11.73 8.32
N SER A 463 -23.87 11.48 8.56
CA SER A 463 -24.40 10.14 8.83
C SER A 463 -24.78 9.41 7.53
N TYR A 464 -24.37 8.15 7.43
CA TYR A 464 -24.66 7.26 6.31
C TYR A 464 -25.17 5.92 6.82
N SER A 465 -26.25 5.41 6.24
CA SER A 465 -26.73 4.04 6.51
C SER A 465 -25.69 2.98 6.12
N VAL A 466 -24.79 3.31 5.18
CA VAL A 466 -23.75 2.42 4.65
C VAL A 466 -22.34 2.68 5.22
N ASN A 467 -22.22 3.38 6.36
CA ASN A 467 -20.92 3.75 6.91
C ASN A 467 -20.04 2.53 7.25
N THR A 468 -18.77 2.60 6.86
CA THR A 468 -17.67 1.69 7.22
C THR A 468 -16.36 2.50 7.26
N PRO A 469 -15.28 2.03 7.92
CA PRO A 469 -13.98 2.70 7.80
C PRO A 469 -13.50 2.80 6.36
N GLU A 470 -13.85 1.81 5.52
CA GLU A 470 -13.52 1.84 4.09
C GLU A 470 -14.24 2.97 3.37
N PHE A 471 -15.56 3.01 3.52
CA PHE A 471 -16.44 4.03 2.96
C PHE A 471 -16.02 5.43 3.41
N CYS A 472 -15.77 5.60 4.71
CA CYS A 472 -15.42 6.89 5.28
C CYS A 472 -14.05 7.37 4.80
N SER A 473 -13.05 6.49 4.71
CA SER A 473 -11.75 6.87 4.13
C SER A 473 -11.88 7.28 2.67
N ASN A 474 -12.61 6.52 1.84
CA ASN A 474 -12.78 6.84 0.42
C ASN A 474 -13.41 8.23 0.23
N LEU A 475 -14.39 8.55 1.07
CA LEU A 475 -15.03 9.86 1.09
C LEU A 475 -14.04 10.95 1.52
N CYS A 476 -13.36 10.78 2.66
CA CYS A 476 -12.43 11.76 3.20
C CYS A 476 -11.20 11.97 2.31
N TYR A 477 -10.69 10.91 1.68
CA TYR A 477 -9.61 10.94 0.70
C TYR A 477 -10.02 11.76 -0.53
N LYS A 478 -11.22 11.53 -1.08
CA LYS A 478 -11.76 12.31 -2.22
C LYS A 478 -11.98 13.77 -1.88
N PHE A 479 -12.32 14.05 -0.63
CA PHE A 479 -12.37 15.42 -0.10
C PHE A 479 -11.03 15.94 0.40
N GLY A 480 -9.91 15.27 0.14
CA GLY A 480 -8.58 15.80 0.42
C GLY A 480 -8.20 15.87 1.90
N TYR A 481 -8.83 15.08 2.76
CA TYR A 481 -8.50 15.01 4.18
C TYR A 481 -7.46 13.93 4.47
N THR A 482 -6.51 14.23 5.36
CA THR A 482 -5.42 13.31 5.76
C THR A 482 -5.88 12.25 6.77
N TYR A 483 -6.92 12.56 7.55
CA TYR A 483 -7.47 11.68 8.57
C TYR A 483 -8.97 11.55 8.45
N PHE A 484 -9.48 10.44 8.96
CA PHE A 484 -10.90 10.22 9.12
C PHE A 484 -11.20 9.48 10.42
N GLY A 485 -12.45 9.60 10.85
CA GLY A 485 -12.94 8.96 12.04
C GLY A 485 -14.35 8.42 11.83
N VAL A 486 -14.59 7.25 12.39
CA VAL A 486 -15.92 6.63 12.43
C VAL A 486 -16.40 6.58 13.87
N THR A 487 -17.64 7.03 14.08
CA THR A 487 -18.30 6.97 15.39
C THR A 487 -19.75 6.58 15.23
N TYR A 488 -20.38 6.23 16.36
CA TYR A 488 -21.81 6.03 16.50
C TYR A 488 -22.45 5.30 15.31
N LYS A 489 -21.88 4.14 14.92
CA LYS A 489 -22.36 3.21 13.87
C LYS A 489 -22.40 3.78 12.44
N SER A 490 -23.07 4.92 12.22
CA SER A 490 -23.36 5.51 10.91
C SER A 490 -22.57 6.78 10.60
N GLU A 491 -21.83 7.35 11.54
CA GLU A 491 -21.22 8.67 11.33
C GLU A 491 -19.78 8.59 10.82
N CYS A 492 -19.48 9.39 9.80
CA CYS A 492 -18.16 9.56 9.21
C CYS A 492 -17.71 11.02 9.40
N TYR A 493 -16.45 11.20 9.81
CA TYR A 493 -15.82 12.48 10.05
C TYR A 493 -14.47 12.55 9.33
N CYS A 494 -14.15 13.69 8.73
CA CYS A 494 -12.90 13.94 8.03
C CYS A 494 -12.17 15.13 8.66
N GLY A 495 -10.84 15.07 8.73
CA GLY A 495 -10.03 16.13 9.29
C GLY A 495 -8.57 16.08 8.85
N ASN A 496 -7.86 17.19 9.02
CA ASN A 496 -6.42 17.28 8.80
C ASN A 496 -5.63 17.35 10.12
N GLN A 497 -6.32 17.48 11.25
CA GLN A 497 -5.72 17.54 12.57
C GLN A 497 -5.14 16.17 12.93
N SER A 498 -3.90 16.13 13.43
CA SER A 498 -3.31 14.87 13.89
C SER A 498 -4.01 14.40 15.17
N PRO A 499 -4.34 13.10 15.29
CA PRO A 499 -4.96 12.58 16.50
C PRO A 499 -4.01 12.47 17.70
N ASN A 500 -2.71 12.68 17.52
CA ASN A 500 -1.68 12.59 18.58
C ASN A 500 -1.54 13.87 19.43
N GLU A 501 -2.47 14.81 19.31
CA GLU A 501 -2.48 16.00 20.17
C GLU A 501 -2.89 15.65 21.62
N PRO A 502 -2.29 16.26 22.66
CA PRO A 502 -2.61 15.97 24.07
C PRO A 502 -4.08 16.19 24.48
N LYS A 503 -4.88 16.80 23.59
CA LYS A 503 -6.28 17.19 23.80
C LYS A 503 -7.25 16.00 23.73
N PHE A 504 -6.87 14.89 23.10
CA PHE A 504 -7.74 13.73 22.85
C PHE A 504 -7.12 12.45 23.40
N PRO A 505 -7.55 11.96 24.58
CA PRO A 505 -6.98 10.75 25.17
C PRO A 505 -7.20 9.52 24.27
N LYS A 506 -6.10 8.85 23.92
CA LYS A 506 -6.15 7.50 23.34
C LYS A 506 -6.55 6.51 24.43
N VAL A 507 -7.55 5.69 24.16
CA VAL A 507 -8.07 4.67 25.08
C VAL A 507 -7.87 3.28 24.50
N GLU A 508 -8.15 2.24 25.30
CA GLU A 508 -8.09 0.86 24.80
C GLU A 508 -9.07 0.64 23.63
N ASP A 509 -8.59 0.03 22.55
CA ASP A 509 -9.36 -0.28 21.34
C ASP A 509 -10.66 -1.05 21.61
N LYS A 510 -10.72 -1.78 22.72
CA LYS A 510 -11.92 -2.52 23.12
C LYS A 510 -13.13 -1.61 23.35
N GLN A 511 -12.93 -0.32 23.60
CA GLN A 511 -13.97 0.68 23.81
C GLN A 511 -14.59 1.17 22.49
N CYS A 512 -13.90 1.01 21.35
CA CYS A 512 -14.46 1.20 20.03
C CYS A 512 -15.16 -0.10 19.59
N ASN A 513 -16.31 -0.38 20.21
CA ASN A 513 -17.05 -1.65 20.11
C ASN A 513 -18.39 -1.57 19.36
N THR A 514 -18.77 -0.41 18.83
CA THR A 514 -20.02 -0.23 18.08
C THR A 514 -19.86 -0.80 16.67
N LYS A 515 -20.82 -1.62 16.22
CA LYS A 515 -20.83 -2.17 14.85
C LYS A 515 -21.14 -1.09 13.81
N CYS A 516 -20.50 -1.16 12.66
CA CYS A 516 -20.75 -0.22 11.58
C CYS A 516 -22.13 -0.46 10.94
N SER A 517 -22.83 0.60 10.54
CA SER A 517 -24.14 0.48 9.89
C SER A 517 -24.02 -0.16 8.50
N GLY A 518 -22.91 0.10 7.80
CA GLY A 518 -22.59 -0.50 6.50
C GLY A 518 -21.86 -1.83 6.58
N ASP A 519 -21.31 -2.24 7.74
CA ASP A 519 -20.71 -3.56 7.95
C ASP A 519 -20.76 -4.03 9.41
N ALA A 520 -21.65 -4.99 9.69
CA ALA A 520 -21.77 -5.57 11.03
C ALA A 520 -20.51 -6.35 11.48
N ASN A 521 -19.59 -6.67 10.57
CA ASN A 521 -18.31 -7.30 10.89
C ASN A 521 -17.27 -6.30 11.37
N GLN A 522 -17.41 -5.03 11.03
CA GLN A 522 -16.47 -3.95 11.38
C GLN A 522 -16.97 -3.14 12.57
N PHE A 523 -16.10 -2.29 13.09
CA PHE A 523 -16.38 -1.42 14.24
C PHE A 523 -16.23 0.06 13.86
N CYS A 524 -17.22 0.85 14.21
CA CYS A 524 -17.34 2.28 13.92
C CYS A 524 -17.51 3.06 15.23
N GLY A 525 -16.41 3.12 15.99
CA GLY A 525 -16.33 3.85 17.26
C GLY A 525 -17.05 3.16 18.42
N GLY A 526 -17.55 3.95 19.35
CA GLY A 526 -18.18 3.54 20.61
C GLY A 526 -18.98 4.69 21.22
N GLY A 527 -19.56 4.51 22.41
CA GLY A 527 -20.22 5.62 23.13
C GLY A 527 -19.21 6.73 23.45
N TRP A 528 -19.27 7.85 22.72
CA TRP A 528 -18.26 8.93 22.78
C TRP A 528 -16.83 8.46 22.52
N ARG A 529 -16.69 7.47 21.63
CA ARG A 529 -15.39 6.95 21.18
C ARG A 529 -15.33 7.02 19.67
N MET A 530 -14.28 7.64 19.15
CA MET A 530 -14.01 7.68 17.71
C MET A 530 -12.92 6.67 17.39
N GLY A 531 -13.19 5.77 16.44
CA GLY A 531 -12.14 5.00 15.79
C GLY A 531 -11.47 5.89 14.75
N VAL A 532 -10.18 6.20 14.93
CA VAL A 532 -9.45 7.15 14.09
C VAL A 532 -8.46 6.43 13.18
N PHE A 533 -8.37 6.90 11.94
CA PHE A 533 -7.58 6.30 10.88
C PHE A 533 -6.90 7.39 10.03
N SER A 534 -5.75 7.07 9.41
CA SER A 534 -5.18 7.88 8.32
C SER A 534 -5.84 7.50 7.00
N THR A 535 -6.10 8.46 6.10
CA THR A 535 -6.58 8.21 4.74
C THR A 535 -5.47 7.76 3.79
N GLY A 536 -4.21 7.84 4.21
CA GLY A 536 -3.03 7.61 3.36
C GLY A 536 -2.78 8.72 2.33
N LEU A 537 -3.53 9.83 2.38
CA LEU A 537 -3.27 11.00 1.56
C LEU A 537 -2.05 11.76 2.10
N ILE A 538 -0.98 11.74 1.32
CA ILE A 538 0.25 12.50 1.57
C ILE A 538 0.35 13.58 0.50
N ASP A 539 0.68 14.81 0.91
CA ASP A 539 0.80 15.95 0.00
C ASP A 539 1.89 15.69 -1.06
N PHE A 540 1.57 15.98 -2.32
CA PHE A 540 2.48 15.82 -3.44
C PHE A 540 3.32 17.08 -3.63
N ASP A 541 4.63 16.90 -3.87
CA ASP A 541 5.50 18.03 -4.14
C ASP A 541 5.25 18.59 -5.54
N VAL A 542 4.81 19.85 -5.60
CA VAL A 542 4.46 20.57 -6.84
C VAL A 542 5.55 21.56 -7.29
N ASN A 543 6.68 21.62 -6.58
CA ASN A 543 7.77 22.54 -6.92
C ASN A 543 8.36 22.20 -8.30
N GLY A 544 8.55 23.21 -9.15
CA GLY A 544 9.06 23.04 -10.52
C GLY A 544 8.11 22.34 -11.50
N ARG A 545 6.87 22.08 -11.10
CA ARG A 545 5.87 21.34 -11.89
C ARG A 545 4.77 22.23 -12.45
N LEU A 546 4.68 23.49 -12.03
CA LEU A 546 3.69 24.43 -12.53
C LEU A 546 3.88 24.67 -14.03
N LEU A 547 2.89 24.28 -14.84
CA LEU A 547 2.86 24.58 -16.26
C LEU A 547 2.46 26.02 -16.54
N GLY A 548 1.52 26.56 -15.74
CA GLY A 548 1.04 27.94 -15.82
C GLY A 548 -0.46 28.09 -15.59
N CYS A 549 -0.95 29.32 -15.82
CA CYS A 549 -2.37 29.65 -15.81
C CYS A 549 -2.96 29.52 -17.22
N PHE A 550 -4.15 28.92 -17.33
CA PHE A 550 -4.85 28.70 -18.58
C PHE A 550 -6.32 29.15 -18.48
N SER A 551 -6.88 29.64 -19.58
CA SER A 551 -8.31 29.94 -19.71
C SER A 551 -9.12 28.66 -19.71
N MET A 552 -10.21 28.62 -18.91
CA MET A 552 -11.13 27.50 -18.89
C MET A 552 -12.24 27.69 -19.93
N GLU A 553 -12.04 27.15 -21.13
CA GLU A 553 -13.10 27.02 -22.14
C GLU A 553 -13.73 25.61 -22.11
N GLU A 554 -14.97 25.45 -22.61
CA GLU A 554 -15.62 24.13 -22.70
C GLU A 554 -14.72 23.11 -23.44
N ASN A 555 -14.45 21.97 -22.81
CA ASN A 555 -13.62 20.87 -23.35
C ASN A 555 -12.11 21.16 -23.53
N SER A 556 -11.59 22.26 -22.98
CA SER A 556 -10.17 22.64 -23.07
C SER A 556 -9.18 21.73 -22.31
N PHE A 557 -9.65 21.07 -21.25
CA PHE A 557 -8.87 20.16 -20.41
C PHE A 557 -9.63 18.83 -20.29
N ASP A 558 -9.32 17.84 -21.15
CA ASP A 558 -9.90 16.47 -21.12
C ASP A 558 -9.51 15.80 -19.78
N SER A 559 -10.32 16.09 -18.76
CA SER A 559 -9.97 15.89 -17.36
C SER A 559 -11.13 15.32 -16.55
N ILE A 560 -10.80 14.58 -15.49
CA ILE A 560 -11.75 14.22 -14.43
C ILE A 560 -11.71 15.30 -13.36
N LYS A 561 -12.89 15.74 -12.92
CA LYS A 561 -13.06 16.75 -11.87
C LYS A 561 -13.35 16.07 -10.52
N PHE A 562 -12.63 16.48 -9.49
CA PHE A 562 -12.85 16.19 -8.07
C PHE A 562 -13.20 17.48 -7.32
N GLU A 563 -14.07 17.38 -6.32
CA GLU A 563 -14.44 18.51 -5.45
C GLU A 563 -13.79 18.32 -4.08
N LEU A 564 -12.77 19.15 -3.81
CA LEU A 564 -11.98 19.14 -2.58
C LEU A 564 -12.54 20.15 -1.60
N LEU A 565 -13.57 19.72 -0.87
CA LEU A 565 -14.34 20.56 0.07
C LEU A 565 -13.46 21.12 1.19
N ASN A 566 -13.09 22.40 1.06
CA ASN A 566 -12.24 23.16 1.98
C ASN A 566 -10.80 22.63 2.12
N THR A 567 -10.34 21.84 1.15
CA THR A 567 -9.01 21.22 1.18
C THR A 567 -8.25 21.40 -0.13
N ASN A 568 -8.87 22.00 -1.16
CA ASN A 568 -8.23 22.15 -2.45
C ASN A 568 -6.98 23.00 -2.33
N MET A 569 -5.86 22.44 -2.77
CA MET A 569 -4.58 23.11 -2.94
C MET A 569 -3.74 22.29 -3.94
N PRO A 570 -2.73 22.90 -4.61
CA PRO A 570 -1.92 22.23 -5.61
C PRO A 570 -1.40 20.86 -5.18
N SER A 571 -0.76 20.77 -4.01
CA SER A 571 -0.17 19.53 -3.51
C SER A 571 -1.19 18.40 -3.30
N LYS A 572 -2.38 18.72 -2.78
CA LYS A 572 -3.46 17.73 -2.58
C LYS A 572 -4.10 17.31 -3.89
N CYS A 573 -4.35 18.24 -4.79
CA CYS A 573 -4.88 17.92 -6.12
C CYS A 573 -3.89 17.06 -6.90
N SER A 574 -2.61 17.45 -6.91
CA SER A 574 -1.53 16.69 -7.54
C SER A 574 -1.37 15.30 -6.92
N ALA A 575 -1.49 15.15 -5.60
CA ALA A 575 -1.48 13.84 -4.94
C ALA A 575 -2.60 12.95 -5.45
N ILE A 576 -3.84 13.45 -5.47
CA ILE A 576 -5.01 12.68 -5.93
C ILE A 576 -4.89 12.33 -7.42
N CYS A 577 -4.43 13.25 -8.26
CA CYS A 577 -4.26 13.01 -9.70
C CYS A 577 -3.13 12.02 -9.98
N TYR A 578 -1.99 12.15 -9.31
CA TYR A 578 -0.86 11.23 -9.42
C TYR A 578 -1.27 9.82 -8.97
N ASN A 579 -1.89 9.75 -7.80
CA ASN A 579 -2.52 8.55 -7.25
C ASN A 579 -3.78 8.10 -8.00
N SER A 580 -4.10 8.71 -9.14
CA SER A 580 -5.15 8.25 -10.05
C SER A 580 -4.58 7.92 -11.43
N GLY A 581 -3.25 7.93 -11.57
CA GLY A 581 -2.53 7.62 -12.79
C GLY A 581 -2.62 8.70 -13.88
N TYR A 582 -2.93 9.94 -13.51
CA TYR A 582 -2.93 11.08 -14.42
C TYR A 582 -1.55 11.71 -14.51
N THR A 583 -1.33 12.44 -15.60
CA THR A 583 -0.04 13.08 -15.89
C THR A 583 -0.04 14.58 -15.61
N PHE A 584 -1.23 15.17 -15.53
CA PHE A 584 -1.43 16.57 -15.20
C PHE A 584 -2.48 16.71 -14.10
N SER A 585 -2.31 17.73 -13.27
CA SER A 585 -3.30 18.17 -12.28
C SER A 585 -3.59 19.64 -12.47
N GLY A 586 -4.80 20.10 -12.15
CA GLY A 586 -5.18 21.50 -12.28
C GLY A 586 -6.11 21.92 -11.15
N VAL A 587 -5.92 23.12 -10.63
CA VAL A 587 -6.72 23.65 -9.51
C VAL A 587 -7.47 24.90 -9.92
N SER A 588 -8.76 24.96 -9.56
CA SER A 588 -9.62 26.14 -9.70
C SER A 588 -10.65 26.17 -8.56
N GLY A 589 -10.56 27.14 -7.65
CA GLY A 589 -11.44 27.26 -6.48
C GLY A 589 -11.41 26.01 -5.59
N ILE A 590 -12.54 25.30 -5.46
CA ILE A 590 -12.62 24.00 -4.74
C ILE A 590 -12.40 22.78 -5.65
N ASN A 591 -12.22 23.01 -6.95
CA ASN A 591 -12.19 21.97 -7.97
C ASN A 591 -10.75 21.57 -8.26
N CYS A 592 -10.51 20.26 -8.29
CA CYS A 592 -9.29 19.65 -8.77
C CYS A 592 -9.58 18.88 -10.06
N TYR A 593 -8.75 19.07 -11.06
CA TYR A 593 -8.89 18.48 -12.38
C TYR A 593 -7.68 17.60 -12.67
N CYS A 594 -7.91 16.36 -13.10
CA CYS A 594 -6.85 15.43 -13.44
C CYS A 594 -6.89 15.13 -14.94
N GLY A 595 -5.82 15.49 -15.66
CA GLY A 595 -5.73 15.38 -17.11
C GLY A 595 -4.64 14.41 -17.55
N VAL A 596 -4.86 13.75 -18.70
CA VAL A 596 -3.81 12.95 -19.38
C VAL A 596 -2.98 13.80 -20.36
N ARG A 597 -3.47 15.00 -20.66
CA ARG A 597 -2.84 16.00 -21.54
C ARG A 597 -2.98 17.39 -20.91
N ALA A 598 -1.98 18.25 -21.13
CA ALA A 598 -2.06 19.66 -20.78
C ALA A 598 -3.08 20.39 -21.69
N PRO A 599 -3.63 21.55 -21.26
CA PRO A 599 -4.46 22.40 -22.12
C PRO A 599 -3.69 22.88 -23.36
N SER A 600 -4.43 23.32 -24.39
CA SER A 600 -3.84 23.90 -25.60
C SER A 600 -2.96 25.11 -25.24
N PRO A 601 -1.77 25.27 -25.85
CA PRO A 601 -0.92 26.45 -25.67
C PRO A 601 -1.63 27.78 -25.99
N GLU A 602 -2.64 27.75 -26.87
CA GLU A 602 -3.43 28.94 -27.23
C GLU A 602 -4.27 29.49 -26.07
N LEU A 603 -4.55 28.66 -25.07
CA LEU A 603 -5.30 29.03 -23.86
C LEU A 603 -4.38 29.51 -22.73
N TYR A 604 -3.07 29.57 -22.95
CA TYR A 604 -2.10 29.99 -21.96
C TYR A 604 -2.21 31.50 -21.69
N ILE A 605 -2.44 31.87 -20.43
CA ILE A 605 -2.61 33.26 -20.01
C ILE A 605 -1.30 33.83 -19.43
N GLY A 606 -0.49 33.02 -18.73
CA GLY A 606 0.79 33.45 -18.14
C GLY A 606 0.99 33.06 -16.68
N LEU A 607 2.18 33.29 -16.12
CA LEU A 607 2.53 32.99 -14.71
C LEU A 607 2.40 34.19 -13.75
N GLN A 608 2.34 35.41 -14.30
CA GLN A 608 2.30 36.68 -13.53
C GLN A 608 0.94 37.40 -13.66
N ASP A 609 -0.07 36.75 -14.22
CA ASP A 609 -1.36 37.37 -14.47
C ASP A 609 -2.28 37.28 -13.25
N SER A 610 -2.94 38.40 -12.92
CA SER A 610 -3.96 38.55 -11.86
C SER A 610 -5.16 37.61 -12.00
N GLN A 611 -5.27 36.89 -13.12
CA GLN A 611 -6.38 35.97 -13.35
C GLN A 611 -6.24 34.61 -12.67
N CYS A 612 -5.07 34.23 -12.12
CA CYS A 612 -4.86 32.98 -11.35
C CYS A 612 -4.42 33.25 -9.90
N ASP A 613 -4.98 34.27 -9.25
CA ASP A 613 -4.60 34.71 -7.91
C ASP A 613 -5.56 34.27 -6.80
N THR A 614 -6.59 33.48 -7.13
CA THR A 614 -7.61 33.09 -6.16
C THR A 614 -6.99 32.21 -5.07
N PRO A 615 -7.07 32.62 -3.78
CA PRO A 615 -6.52 31.81 -2.70
C PRO A 615 -7.17 30.43 -2.63
N CYS A 616 -6.36 29.41 -2.41
CA CYS A 616 -6.83 28.04 -2.24
C CYS A 616 -7.65 27.88 -0.97
N ALA A 617 -8.73 27.09 -1.05
CA ALA A 617 -9.58 26.78 0.09
C ALA A 617 -8.86 25.95 1.17
N GLY A 618 -7.91 25.10 0.77
CA GLY A 618 -7.13 24.25 1.68
C GLY A 618 -5.94 24.96 2.33
N ASP A 619 -5.41 26.01 1.70
CA ASP A 619 -4.30 26.82 2.21
C ASP A 619 -4.31 28.19 1.52
N SER A 620 -4.72 29.23 2.25
CA SER A 620 -4.82 30.59 1.69
C SER A 620 -3.48 31.20 1.28
N SER A 621 -2.34 30.58 1.61
CA SER A 621 -1.01 31.00 1.14
C SER A 621 -0.70 30.55 -0.29
N LYS A 622 -1.53 29.67 -0.87
CA LYS A 622 -1.40 29.14 -2.24
C LYS A 622 -2.51 29.67 -3.13
N THR A 623 -2.28 29.62 -4.44
CA THR A 623 -3.24 30.02 -5.48
C THR A 623 -3.89 28.80 -6.12
N CYS A 624 -5.18 28.91 -6.42
CA CYS A 624 -6.02 27.86 -7.01
C CYS A 624 -6.80 28.44 -8.19
N GLY A 625 -6.08 28.87 -9.22
CA GLY A 625 -6.69 29.42 -10.44
C GLY A 625 -7.43 30.74 -10.20
N GLY A 626 -8.52 30.93 -10.93
CA GLY A 626 -9.39 32.11 -10.85
C GLY A 626 -10.80 31.83 -11.35
N GLN A 627 -11.61 32.88 -11.53
CA GLN A 627 -13.04 32.75 -11.86
C GLN A 627 -13.28 31.90 -13.12
N ASP A 628 -12.50 32.13 -14.17
CA ASP A 628 -12.57 31.39 -15.44
C ASP A 628 -11.19 30.86 -15.87
N SER A 629 -10.31 30.59 -14.91
CA SER A 629 -8.94 30.17 -15.16
C SER A 629 -8.51 29.02 -14.24
N ILE A 630 -7.59 28.20 -14.75
CA ILE A 630 -7.06 27.01 -14.08
C ILE A 630 -5.54 27.08 -14.00
N GLN A 631 -5.01 26.75 -12.84
CA GLN A 631 -3.57 26.60 -12.64
C GLN A 631 -3.19 25.13 -12.81
N VAL A 632 -2.36 24.79 -13.80
CA VAL A 632 -2.07 23.41 -14.21
C VAL A 632 -0.63 23.03 -13.88
N TYR A 633 -0.42 21.79 -13.40
CA TYR A 633 0.84 21.20 -12.99
C TYR A 633 1.10 19.89 -13.74
N ASP A 634 2.36 19.67 -14.11
CA ASP A 634 2.88 18.42 -14.68
C ASP A 634 3.42 17.52 -13.58
N ILE A 635 2.71 16.43 -13.31
CA ILE A 635 3.00 15.51 -12.20
C ILE A 635 3.87 14.33 -12.62
N MET A 636 4.26 14.23 -13.91
CA MET A 636 5.16 13.19 -14.42
C MET A 636 6.55 13.72 -14.76
N THR A 637 6.63 14.96 -15.22
CA THR A 637 7.87 15.58 -15.67
C THR A 637 8.14 16.82 -14.85
N ILE A 638 9.32 16.89 -14.24
CA ILE A 638 9.89 18.17 -13.81
C ILE A 638 10.23 18.90 -15.11
N LYS A 639 9.62 20.07 -15.35
CA LYS A 639 9.98 20.86 -16.54
C LYS A 639 11.48 21.19 -16.44
N PRO A 640 12.28 20.94 -17.49
CA PRO A 640 13.63 21.47 -17.54
C PRO A 640 13.50 23.00 -17.53
N ILE A 641 14.18 23.62 -16.56
CA ILE A 641 14.39 25.07 -16.53
C ILE A 641 15.07 25.47 -17.84
N ASP A 642 14.64 26.59 -18.43
CA ASP A 642 15.10 27.07 -19.74
C ASP A 642 16.62 26.99 -19.91
N LYS A 643 17.06 26.32 -20.98
CA LYS A 643 18.46 26.06 -21.36
C LYS A 643 19.20 27.29 -21.89
N ASN A 644 19.13 28.43 -21.19
CA ASN A 644 19.95 29.59 -21.51
C ASN A 644 20.56 30.30 -20.28
N GLU A 645 20.48 29.70 -19.11
CA GLU A 645 21.36 30.04 -17.99
C GLU A 645 22.28 28.86 -17.69
N THR A 646 23.57 29.19 -17.54
CA THR A 646 24.66 28.33 -17.10
C THR A 646 24.23 27.36 -15.99
N ILE A 647 24.60 26.09 -16.15
CA ILE A 647 24.38 24.96 -15.22
C ILE A 647 24.65 25.41 -13.77
N PRO A 648 23.71 25.26 -12.81
CA PRO A 648 24.04 25.48 -11.41
C PRO A 648 24.88 24.30 -10.90
N GLU A 649 26.19 24.47 -11.03
CA GLU A 649 27.20 24.01 -10.09
C GLU A 649 26.57 23.97 -8.67
N LEU A 650 26.76 22.93 -7.84
CA LEU A 650 26.36 23.05 -6.41
C LEU A 650 27.27 24.14 -5.84
N LEU A 651 26.79 25.37 -5.83
CA LEU A 651 27.48 26.53 -5.33
C LEU A 651 26.57 27.15 -4.27
N ASP A 652 26.98 27.08 -3.03
CA ASP A 652 26.35 27.84 -1.96
C ASP A 652 27.42 28.66 -1.27
N GLU A 653 27.27 29.99 -1.35
CA GLU A 653 28.11 30.98 -0.67
C GLU A 653 27.48 31.42 0.65
N PHE A 654 26.38 30.78 1.07
CA PHE A 654 25.70 31.00 2.35
C PHE A 654 25.31 32.46 2.61
N ASN A 655 24.97 33.21 1.56
CA ASN A 655 24.33 34.52 1.67
C ASN A 655 22.93 34.38 2.32
N THR A 656 22.22 33.32 1.97
CA THR A 656 20.99 32.84 2.60
C THR A 656 21.03 31.31 2.68
N LEU A 657 20.26 30.70 3.59
CA LEU A 657 20.18 29.24 3.66
C LEU A 657 19.11 28.73 2.67
N ASN A 658 19.54 28.10 1.58
CA ASN A 658 18.63 27.57 0.57
C ASN A 658 18.10 26.18 0.94
N LEU A 659 16.96 26.16 1.64
CA LEU A 659 16.24 24.94 2.04
C LEU A 659 15.27 24.41 0.97
N GLU A 660 15.04 25.17 -0.10
CA GLU A 660 14.09 24.81 -1.15
C GLU A 660 14.74 23.90 -2.20
N SER A 661 16.04 24.09 -2.47
CA SER A 661 16.72 23.39 -3.57
C SER A 661 18.12 22.86 -3.29
N ILE A 662 18.71 23.11 -2.12
CA ILE A 662 20.07 22.61 -1.79
C ILE A 662 20.08 21.77 -0.52
N TRP A 663 19.65 22.34 0.61
CA TRP A 663 19.84 21.74 1.93
C TRP A 663 18.55 21.27 2.57
N SER A 664 18.64 20.19 3.33
CA SER A 664 17.62 19.78 4.30
C SER A 664 18.25 19.60 5.67
N TYR A 665 17.47 19.80 6.73
CA TYR A 665 17.91 19.46 8.08
C TYR A 665 17.86 17.95 8.30
N ASP A 666 18.90 17.37 8.89
CA ASP A 666 18.89 16.00 9.38
C ASP A 666 18.53 16.00 10.88
N ILE A 667 17.24 15.84 11.19
CA ILE A 667 16.67 15.98 12.54
C ILE A 667 16.57 14.60 13.21
N HIS A 668 17.44 14.30 14.16
CA HIS A 668 17.40 13.05 14.92
C HIS A 668 18.22 13.10 16.21
N ILE A 669 17.90 12.22 17.15
CA ILE A 669 18.71 11.87 18.33
C ILE A 669 19.82 10.94 17.83
N ALA A 670 21.09 11.28 18.06
CA ALA A 670 22.21 10.46 17.58
C ALA A 670 22.19 9.04 18.19
N GLN A 671 22.31 8.03 17.33
CA GLN A 671 22.30 6.59 17.67
C GLN A 671 23.50 5.89 17.01
N GLU A 672 23.46 4.56 16.89
CA GLU A 672 24.38 3.78 16.06
C GLU A 672 24.41 4.34 14.61
N PRO A 673 25.58 4.42 13.95
CA PRO A 673 26.89 3.90 14.34
C PRO A 673 27.76 4.82 15.21
N ASP A 674 27.49 6.12 15.27
CA ASP A 674 28.42 7.12 15.84
C ASP A 674 28.25 7.32 17.37
N PHE A 675 27.04 7.05 17.91
CA PHE A 675 26.70 7.16 19.34
C PHE A 675 27.10 8.50 20.00
N ALA A 676 26.94 9.62 19.29
CA ALA A 676 27.23 10.95 19.81
C ALA A 676 26.22 11.38 20.89
N PHE A 677 26.60 12.30 21.78
CA PHE A 677 25.73 12.77 22.87
C PHE A 677 24.90 14.00 22.47
N VAL A 678 24.38 14.00 21.24
CA VAL A 678 23.69 15.15 20.61
C VAL A 678 22.29 14.82 20.11
N ILE A 679 21.46 15.85 20.10
CA ILE A 679 20.19 15.92 19.37
C ILE A 679 20.43 16.85 18.17
N TYR A 680 20.30 16.35 16.95
CA TYR A 680 20.28 17.18 15.77
C TYR A 680 18.87 17.73 15.55
N ASN A 681 18.76 19.06 15.44
CA ASN A 681 17.50 19.76 15.30
C ASN A 681 17.61 20.95 14.32
N ASN A 682 16.49 21.52 13.91
CA ASN A 682 16.39 22.67 13.01
C ASN A 682 16.30 24.02 13.74
N SER A 683 16.83 24.12 14.97
CA SER A 683 16.75 25.35 15.74
C SER A 683 17.68 26.43 15.19
N GLU A 684 17.15 27.65 15.02
CA GLU A 684 17.94 28.85 14.66
C GLU A 684 19.03 29.21 15.68
N LYS A 685 19.00 28.63 16.89
CA LYS A 685 20.09 28.78 17.88
C LYS A 685 21.31 27.92 17.56
N ASN A 686 21.10 26.86 16.78
CA ASN A 686 22.08 25.83 16.49
C ASN A 686 22.57 25.90 15.04
N LEU A 687 21.76 26.44 14.14
CA LEU A 687 22.14 26.67 12.75
C LEU A 687 21.56 27.98 12.25
N PHE A 688 22.43 28.86 11.75
CA PHE A 688 22.02 30.14 11.22
C PHE A 688 23.07 30.68 10.25
N ILE A 689 22.66 31.62 9.40
CA ILE A 689 23.58 32.39 8.56
C ILE A 689 23.99 33.65 9.33
N LYS A 690 25.30 33.90 9.45
CA LYS A 690 25.85 35.13 10.03
C LYS A 690 27.00 35.63 9.17
N ASN A 691 26.89 36.87 8.69
CA ASN A 691 27.90 37.51 7.83
C ASN A 691 28.21 36.75 6.52
N GLY A 692 27.19 36.14 5.89
CA GLY A 692 27.37 35.37 4.65
C GLY A 692 28.08 34.03 4.86
N GLU A 693 27.94 33.44 6.05
CA GLU A 693 28.55 32.16 6.40
C GLU A 693 27.53 31.29 7.11
N LEU A 694 27.54 29.99 6.82
CA LEU A 694 26.81 29.00 7.60
C LEU A 694 27.50 28.78 8.93
N VAL A 695 26.77 28.98 10.03
CA VAL A 695 27.27 28.78 11.39
C VAL A 695 26.50 27.66 12.06
N ILE A 696 27.18 26.59 12.47
CA ILE A 696 26.63 25.50 13.27
C ILE A 696 27.23 25.53 14.67
N LYS A 697 26.37 25.66 15.67
CA LYS A 697 26.73 25.84 17.09
C LYS A 697 26.03 24.81 17.97
N PRO A 698 26.76 24.00 18.75
CA PRO A 698 26.15 23.17 19.78
C PRO A 698 25.69 24.03 20.96
N THR A 699 24.55 23.70 21.54
CA THR A 699 23.98 24.34 22.73
C THR A 699 23.63 23.30 23.77
N VAL A 700 23.51 23.71 25.03
CA VAL A 700 23.35 22.80 26.16
C VAL A 700 21.94 22.91 26.75
N LEU A 701 21.30 21.76 26.96
CA LEU A 701 19.97 21.67 27.57
C LEU A 701 20.03 21.87 29.09
N SER A 702 18.89 22.26 29.67
CA SER A 702 18.78 22.45 31.12
C SER A 702 18.90 21.13 31.89
N ASP A 703 19.51 21.16 33.08
CA ASP A 703 19.73 19.97 33.91
C ASP A 703 18.44 19.21 34.26
N ASN A 704 17.35 19.94 34.53
CA ASN A 704 16.07 19.31 34.83
C ASN A 704 15.50 18.56 33.60
N TYR A 705 15.56 19.18 32.42
CA TYR A 705 15.06 18.55 31.19
C TYR A 705 15.89 17.33 30.79
N VAL A 706 17.22 17.41 30.93
CA VAL A 706 18.12 16.28 30.64
C VAL A 706 17.84 15.07 31.53
N LYS A 707 17.53 15.28 32.82
CA LYS A 707 17.34 14.19 33.80
C LYS A 707 15.92 13.64 33.88
N ASN A 708 14.91 14.47 33.61
CA ASN A 708 13.51 14.14 33.86
C ASN A 708 12.60 14.37 32.65
N GLY A 709 13.16 14.84 31.52
CA GLY A 709 12.39 15.23 30.35
C GLY A 709 11.94 14.05 29.49
N CYS A 710 10.90 14.33 28.71
CA CYS A 710 10.50 13.57 27.54
C CYS A 710 10.82 14.42 26.30
N LEU A 711 11.54 13.84 25.36
CA LEU A 711 11.92 14.46 24.10
C LEU A 711 11.17 13.77 22.95
N GLN A 712 10.46 14.56 22.16
CA GLN A 712 9.89 14.17 20.89
C GLN A 712 10.32 15.19 19.84
N LEU A 713 11.06 14.75 18.82
CA LEU A 713 11.52 15.64 17.75
C LEU A 713 10.41 15.86 16.73
N LYS A 714 10.16 17.14 16.39
CA LYS A 714 9.25 17.52 15.31
C LYS A 714 10.00 17.49 13.98
N GLY A 715 9.46 16.81 12.97
CA GLY A 715 10.11 16.67 11.67
C GLY A 715 11.32 15.74 11.69
N CYS A 716 11.30 14.71 12.54
CA CYS A 716 12.41 13.74 12.62
C CYS A 716 12.66 13.09 11.26
N THR A 717 13.91 13.03 10.83
CA THR A 717 14.33 12.46 9.53
C THR A 717 14.61 10.97 9.58
N LYS A 718 14.48 10.35 10.75
CA LYS A 718 14.57 8.90 10.97
C LYS A 718 13.17 8.32 11.21
N TYR A 719 13.05 7.00 11.25
CA TYR A 719 11.77 6.31 11.43
C TYR A 719 11.01 6.85 12.67
N GLU A 720 9.80 7.38 12.47
CA GLU A 720 8.97 7.87 13.57
C GLU A 720 8.60 6.72 14.52
N GLU A 721 8.65 6.98 15.83
CA GLU A 721 8.64 5.99 16.95
C GLU A 721 9.97 5.27 17.25
N SER A 722 11.04 5.51 16.50
CA SER A 722 12.38 5.06 16.91
C SER A 722 12.93 5.85 18.11
N SER A 723 13.92 5.26 18.80
CA SER A 723 14.74 5.97 19.80
C SER A 723 15.56 7.12 19.21
N ALA A 724 15.62 7.23 17.88
CA ALA A 724 16.21 8.36 17.17
C ALA A 724 15.25 9.56 17.05
N CYS A 725 13.96 9.40 17.32
CA CYS A 725 12.97 10.49 17.21
C CYS A 725 12.29 10.82 18.54
N SER A 726 12.33 9.89 19.50
CA SER A 726 11.78 10.09 20.83
C SER A 726 12.64 9.42 21.89
N MET A 727 12.78 10.06 23.05
CA MET A 727 13.49 9.50 24.19
C MET A 727 12.92 10.05 25.49
N ASN A 728 12.81 9.20 26.50
CA ASN A 728 12.45 9.57 27.86
C ASN A 728 13.64 9.40 28.78
N ALA A 729 13.93 10.42 29.59
CA ALA A 729 14.89 10.25 30.65
C ALA A 729 14.35 9.29 31.72
N SER A 730 15.19 8.35 32.15
CA SER A 730 14.86 7.42 33.24
C SER A 730 16.11 7.01 34.01
N SER A 731 16.16 7.36 35.30
CA SER A 731 17.27 7.03 36.20
C SER A 731 18.64 7.50 35.66
N PHE A 732 19.52 6.57 35.27
CA PHE A 732 20.83 6.90 34.70
C PHE A 732 20.81 7.09 33.17
N ASN A 733 19.71 6.72 32.50
CA ASN A 733 19.48 6.97 31.07
C ASN A 733 18.91 8.39 30.91
N ILE A 734 19.79 9.39 30.91
CA ILE A 734 19.42 10.79 30.67
C ILE A 734 19.13 11.04 29.18
N LEU A 735 18.48 12.16 28.84
CA LEU A 735 18.45 12.62 27.44
C LEU A 735 19.85 13.09 27.00
N PRO A 736 20.16 13.09 25.69
CA PRO A 736 21.39 13.73 25.23
C PRO A 736 21.40 15.19 25.64
N PRO A 737 22.47 15.66 26.31
CA PRO A 737 22.47 16.97 26.92
C PRO A 737 22.72 18.11 25.93
N ILE A 738 23.12 17.80 24.70
CA ILE A 738 23.54 18.78 23.70
C ILE A 738 22.53 18.80 22.55
N VAL A 739 22.14 19.99 22.11
CA VAL A 739 21.43 20.19 20.83
C VAL A 739 22.43 20.77 19.83
N SER A 740 22.40 20.27 18.61
CA SER A 740 23.22 20.72 17.49
C SER A 740 22.40 20.65 16.19
N SER A 741 23.03 20.87 15.05
CA SER A 741 22.40 20.75 13.74
C SER A 741 23.31 20.03 12.75
N ARG A 742 22.68 19.42 11.75
CA ARG A 742 23.31 18.79 10.59
C ARG A 742 22.47 19.12 9.36
N LEU A 743 23.14 19.55 8.29
CA LEU A 743 22.53 19.77 6.98
C LEU A 743 22.98 18.67 6.02
N ILE A 744 22.06 18.26 5.16
CA ILE A 744 22.30 17.26 4.12
C ILE A 744 21.73 17.72 2.79
N THR A 745 22.33 17.31 1.66
CA THR A 745 21.75 17.57 0.33
C THR A 745 20.88 16.41 -0.18
N LYS A 746 20.75 15.32 0.59
CA LYS A 746 20.15 14.03 0.19
C LYS A 746 18.79 14.12 -0.52
N HIS A 747 17.95 15.08 -0.12
CA HIS A 747 16.59 15.21 -0.65
C HIS A 747 16.48 16.16 -1.86
N HIS A 748 17.53 16.91 -2.18
CA HIS A 748 17.52 17.90 -3.26
C HIS A 748 18.58 17.63 -4.33
N LYS A 749 19.78 17.20 -3.94
CA LYS A 749 20.92 16.98 -4.84
C LYS A 749 21.81 15.85 -4.36
N SER A 750 21.85 14.79 -5.16
CA SER A 750 22.90 13.77 -5.12
C SER A 750 24.00 14.11 -6.12
N LEU A 751 25.21 13.66 -5.84
CA LEU A 751 26.44 13.93 -6.59
C LEU A 751 27.06 12.60 -6.99
N GLN A 752 27.53 12.52 -8.23
CA GLN A 752 28.27 11.38 -8.75
C GLN A 752 29.52 11.90 -9.46
N HIS A 753 30.71 11.50 -8.99
CA HIS A 753 32.03 11.84 -9.53
C HIS A 753 32.28 13.33 -9.81
N GLY A 754 33.30 13.89 -9.18
CA GLY A 754 33.68 15.26 -9.47
C GLY A 754 34.61 15.87 -8.44
N HIS A 755 34.59 17.20 -8.39
CA HIS A 755 35.43 18.00 -7.52
C HIS A 755 34.58 18.80 -6.54
N LEU A 756 34.68 18.48 -5.25
CA LEU A 756 34.06 19.22 -4.16
C LEU A 756 35.09 20.10 -3.45
N LYS A 757 34.79 21.39 -3.33
CA LYS A 757 35.59 22.38 -2.59
C LYS A 757 34.76 22.98 -1.47
N VAL A 758 35.30 23.00 -0.26
CA VAL A 758 34.67 23.58 0.93
C VAL A 758 35.65 24.52 1.62
N ILE A 759 35.23 25.74 1.91
CA ILE A 759 36.01 26.70 2.71
C ILE A 759 35.37 26.77 4.09
N ALA A 760 36.06 26.25 5.11
CA ALA A 760 35.51 26.12 6.46
C ALA A 760 36.53 26.43 7.56
N LYS A 761 36.01 26.80 8.73
CA LYS A 761 36.76 27.06 9.96
C LYS A 761 36.21 26.20 11.09
N PHE A 762 37.07 25.41 11.73
CA PHE A 762 36.65 24.37 12.66
C PHE A 762 36.42 24.92 14.09
N PRO A 763 35.45 24.37 14.85
CA PRO A 763 35.17 24.80 16.22
C PRO A 763 36.25 24.39 17.23
N THR A 764 36.49 25.24 18.22
CA THR A 764 37.22 24.93 19.45
C THR A 764 36.25 24.66 20.59
N GLY A 765 36.57 23.71 21.47
CA GLY A 765 35.82 23.40 22.68
C GLY A 765 35.96 21.93 23.01
N ASP A 766 36.10 21.62 24.28
CA ASP A 766 36.30 20.24 24.72
C ASP A 766 35.13 19.37 24.25
N TRP A 767 35.47 18.25 23.63
CA TRP A 767 34.57 17.20 23.15
C TRP A 767 33.71 17.56 21.93
N ILE A 768 33.91 18.71 21.28
CA ILE A 768 33.21 19.08 20.03
C ILE A 768 33.87 18.37 18.84
N VAL A 769 33.06 17.82 17.93
CA VAL A 769 33.53 17.05 16.75
C VAL A 769 32.72 17.45 15.50
N PRO A 770 33.19 18.41 14.69
CA PRO A 770 32.64 18.73 13.37
C PRO A 770 32.90 17.61 12.36
N GLU A 771 32.01 17.44 11.38
CA GLU A 771 32.22 16.57 10.22
C GLU A 771 31.67 17.24 8.96
N ILE A 772 32.51 17.33 7.92
CA ILE A 772 32.13 17.66 6.55
C ILE A 772 32.46 16.43 5.70
N ALA A 773 31.45 15.82 5.07
CA ALA A 773 31.62 14.58 4.33
C ALA A 773 30.66 14.46 3.15
N LEU A 774 31.03 13.63 2.18
CA LEU A 774 30.11 13.00 1.24
C LEU A 774 29.68 11.65 1.81
N VAL A 775 28.37 11.39 1.82
CA VAL A 775 27.77 10.18 2.39
C VAL A 775 27.05 9.42 1.27
N SER A 776 27.24 8.10 1.20
CA SER A 776 26.56 7.28 0.20
C SER A 776 25.04 7.25 0.44
N THR A 777 24.27 7.32 -0.64
CA THR A 777 22.80 7.23 -0.60
C THR A 777 22.29 5.82 -0.27
N THR A 778 23.07 4.79 -0.55
CA THR A 778 22.71 3.38 -0.33
C THR A 778 23.22 2.83 0.99
N ASN A 779 24.33 3.35 1.52
CA ASN A 779 24.87 3.00 2.83
C ASN A 779 25.49 4.22 3.54
N GLU A 780 24.80 4.75 4.56
CA GLU A 780 25.22 5.97 5.28
C GLU A 780 26.51 5.80 6.12
N GLU A 781 26.99 4.57 6.33
CA GLU A 781 28.28 4.30 6.99
C GLU A 781 29.47 4.50 6.04
N ASN A 782 29.25 4.39 4.72
CA ASN A 782 30.25 4.66 3.70
C ASN A 782 30.33 6.18 3.46
N LYS A 783 31.47 6.79 3.83
CA LYS A 783 31.67 8.23 3.78
C LYS A 783 33.04 8.62 3.24
N LEU A 784 33.10 9.62 2.35
CA LEU A 784 34.32 10.38 2.06
C LEU A 784 34.34 11.61 2.95
N VAL A 785 35.12 11.57 4.02
CA VAL A 785 35.24 12.65 5.01
C VAL A 785 36.26 13.66 4.51
N LEU A 786 35.80 14.87 4.15
CA LEU A 786 36.67 15.98 3.73
C LEU A 786 37.43 16.57 4.93
N GLY A 787 36.80 16.59 6.10
CA GLY A 787 37.44 17.09 7.30
C GLY A 787 36.64 16.82 8.57
N THR A 788 37.33 16.32 9.58
CA THR A 788 36.87 16.23 10.97
C THR A 788 38.04 16.46 11.92
N SER A 789 37.80 17.07 13.07
CA SER A 789 38.81 17.32 14.09
C SER A 789 38.19 17.25 15.49
N PHE A 790 39.00 17.21 16.53
CA PHE A 790 38.51 17.34 17.90
C PHE A 790 38.74 18.79 18.38
N GLY A 791 37.70 19.43 18.91
CA GLY A 791 37.74 20.84 19.32
C GLY A 791 38.64 21.12 20.54
N ASN A 792 39.10 20.09 21.23
CA ASN A 792 39.94 20.21 22.42
C ASN A 792 41.27 20.93 22.10
N LEU A 793 41.61 21.94 22.92
CA LEU A 793 42.85 22.71 22.74
C LEU A 793 44.12 21.88 22.97
N ASN A 794 44.09 20.98 23.95
CA ASN A 794 45.19 20.08 24.29
C ASN A 794 44.62 18.69 24.56
N LEU A 795 44.63 17.81 23.56
CA LEU A 795 44.10 16.45 23.69
C LEU A 795 45.19 15.44 23.37
N LYS A 796 45.45 14.54 24.31
CA LYS A 796 46.38 13.43 24.11
C LYS A 796 45.68 12.11 24.31
N CYS A 797 45.70 11.24 23.30
CA CYS A 797 45.16 9.89 23.37
C CYS A 797 46.31 8.91 23.20
N ASN A 798 46.54 8.03 24.18
CA ASN A 798 47.70 7.11 24.20
C ASN A 798 49.05 7.83 23.98
N GLY A 799 49.18 9.05 24.50
CA GLY A 799 50.38 9.89 24.35
C GLY A 799 50.49 10.64 23.02
N VAL A 800 49.62 10.36 22.03
CA VAL A 800 49.60 11.03 20.73
C VAL A 800 48.71 12.26 20.79
N ASP A 801 49.14 13.36 20.18
CA ASP A 801 48.33 14.57 20.05
C ASP A 801 47.16 14.32 19.07
N GLU A 802 45.95 14.65 19.53
CA GLU A 802 44.69 14.55 18.80
C GLU A 802 43.89 15.86 18.94
N SER A 803 44.54 16.95 19.37
CA SER A 803 43.92 18.26 19.58
C SER A 803 43.39 18.88 18.28
N ILE A 804 42.82 20.08 18.41
CA ILE A 804 42.34 20.91 17.30
C ILE A 804 43.43 21.29 16.28
N SER A 805 44.70 20.94 16.51
CA SER A 805 45.79 21.03 15.53
C SER A 805 45.87 19.83 14.59
N VAL A 806 45.05 18.79 14.79
CA VAL A 806 45.00 17.57 13.96
C VAL A 806 43.69 17.50 13.19
N LEU A 807 43.76 17.63 11.87
CA LEU A 807 42.65 17.41 10.94
C LEU A 807 42.69 15.97 10.42
N LYS A 808 41.54 15.30 10.39
CA LYS A 808 41.36 13.95 9.85
C LYS A 808 40.46 14.00 8.63
N TYR A 809 40.82 13.25 7.60
CA TYR A 809 40.10 13.16 6.33
C TYR A 809 40.39 11.80 5.70
N GLY A 810 39.57 11.35 4.76
CA GLY A 810 39.74 10.06 4.10
C GLY A 810 38.43 9.30 3.92
N LEU A 811 38.54 7.98 3.76
CA LEU A 811 37.42 7.08 3.46
C LEU A 811 37.03 6.24 4.68
N LYS A 812 35.78 6.38 5.12
CA LYS A 812 35.13 5.46 6.07
C LYS A 812 34.30 4.44 5.30
N VAL A 813 34.44 3.16 5.65
CA VAL A 813 33.72 2.04 5.02
C VAL A 813 33.08 1.19 6.12
N ASP A 814 31.85 0.76 5.88
CA ASP A 814 31.09 -0.19 6.70
C ASP A 814 31.86 -1.52 6.86
N GLU A 815 31.87 -2.04 8.08
CA GLU A 815 32.54 -3.29 8.46
C GLU A 815 32.00 -4.51 7.67
N LEU A 816 30.76 -4.46 7.18
CA LEU A 816 30.12 -5.49 6.36
C LEU A 816 30.83 -5.72 5.02
N TYR A 817 31.59 -4.75 4.50
CA TYR A 817 32.37 -4.91 3.26
C TYR A 817 33.75 -5.57 3.50
N HIS A 818 34.05 -5.99 4.73
CA HIS A 818 35.35 -6.56 5.13
C HIS A 818 36.56 -5.71 4.69
N SER A 819 36.33 -4.41 4.48
CA SER A 819 37.31 -3.44 3.99
C SER A 819 37.66 -2.48 5.12
N LYS A 820 38.93 -2.09 5.23
CA LYS A 820 39.36 -1.17 6.29
C LYS A 820 39.12 0.27 5.86
N SER A 821 38.56 1.07 6.78
CA SER A 821 38.53 2.53 6.64
C SER A 821 39.97 3.08 6.53
N ILE A 822 40.20 4.01 5.61
CA ILE A 822 41.49 4.65 5.36
C ILE A 822 41.37 6.14 5.73
N MET A 823 41.78 6.48 6.94
CA MET A 823 41.77 7.85 7.46
C MET A 823 43.20 8.40 7.57
N MET A 824 43.42 9.56 6.98
CA MET A 824 44.68 10.32 7.01
C MET A 824 44.62 11.44 8.05
N LYS A 825 45.78 12.00 8.38
CA LYS A 825 45.92 13.12 9.32
C LYS A 825 46.79 14.21 8.71
N SER A 826 46.36 15.46 8.87
CA SER A 826 47.19 16.64 8.64
C SER A 826 47.37 17.40 9.96
N ILE A 827 48.61 17.72 10.29
CA ILE A 827 48.98 18.41 11.53
C ILE A 827 49.45 19.81 11.13
N SER A 828 48.74 20.83 11.62
CA SER A 828 49.12 22.22 11.38
C SER A 828 49.87 22.81 12.58
N ALA A 829 50.79 23.74 12.29
CA ALA A 829 51.49 24.52 13.32
C ALA A 829 50.55 25.54 14.00
N SER A 830 49.54 26.02 13.29
CA SER A 830 48.39 26.76 13.83
C SER A 830 47.21 25.82 14.06
N ARG A 831 46.17 26.26 14.78
CA ARG A 831 44.98 25.43 14.98
C ARG A 831 44.07 25.52 13.76
N TRP A 832 43.38 24.43 13.44
CA TRP A 832 42.35 24.42 12.38
C TRP A 832 41.13 25.30 12.70
N SER A 833 41.09 25.86 13.91
CA SER A 833 40.12 26.82 14.40
C SER A 833 40.58 28.28 14.32
N ASP A 834 41.84 28.55 13.98
CA ASP A 834 42.40 29.91 14.00
C ASP A 834 42.03 30.68 12.74
N ASP A 835 41.93 30.02 11.57
CA ASP A 835 41.57 30.63 10.29
C ASP A 835 40.67 29.71 9.43
N TYR A 836 40.26 30.19 8.25
CA TYR A 836 39.56 29.40 7.23
C TYR A 836 40.54 28.54 6.45
N HIS A 837 40.12 27.31 6.20
CA HIS A 837 40.88 26.32 5.46
C HIS A 837 40.10 25.85 4.24
N THR A 838 40.81 25.55 3.17
CA THR A 838 40.25 25.03 1.92
C THR A 838 40.41 23.53 1.87
N LEU A 839 39.28 22.81 1.87
CA LEU A 839 39.20 21.36 1.78
C LEU A 839 38.67 20.99 0.40
N GLU A 840 39.48 20.32 -0.40
CA GLU A 840 39.11 19.87 -1.75
C GLU A 840 39.15 18.34 -1.83
N LEU A 841 38.19 17.78 -2.55
CA LEU A 841 38.06 16.35 -2.82
C LEU A 841 37.74 16.15 -4.29
N SER A 842 38.62 15.45 -5.00
CA SER A 842 38.34 14.88 -6.32
C SER A 842 38.12 13.39 -6.19
N TRP A 843 37.00 12.86 -6.69
CA TRP A 843 36.74 11.43 -6.69
C TRP A 843 36.13 10.94 -7.99
N SER A 844 36.62 9.79 -8.43
CA SER A 844 36.10 9.02 -9.55
C SER A 844 36.12 7.52 -9.17
N ASN A 845 35.68 6.66 -10.08
CA ASN A 845 35.69 5.20 -9.88
C ASN A 845 37.08 4.62 -9.57
N ASN A 846 38.16 5.31 -9.97
CA ASN A 846 39.53 4.78 -9.88
C ASN A 846 40.39 5.55 -8.88
N ASN A 847 40.14 6.84 -8.70
CA ASN A 847 41.04 7.74 -7.98
C ASN A 847 40.29 8.60 -6.98
N ILE A 848 40.87 8.76 -5.79
CA ILE A 848 40.40 9.67 -4.75
C ILE A 848 41.59 10.54 -4.34
N LEU A 849 41.44 11.86 -4.47
CA LEU A 849 42.46 12.84 -4.14
C LEU A 849 41.89 13.90 -3.21
N PHE A 850 42.51 14.05 -2.04
CA PHE A 850 42.23 15.16 -1.13
C PHE A 850 43.25 16.28 -1.35
N LYS A 851 42.83 17.54 -1.28
CA LYS A 851 43.75 18.67 -1.11
C LYS A 851 43.36 19.50 0.09
N ILE A 852 44.32 19.77 0.97
CA ILE A 852 44.14 20.57 2.17
C ILE A 852 45.02 21.81 2.04
N ASP A 853 44.42 23.00 1.97
CA ASP A 853 45.12 24.27 1.73
C ASP A 853 46.09 24.23 0.52
N GLY A 854 45.70 23.46 -0.51
CA GLY A 854 46.47 23.27 -1.75
C GLY A 854 47.47 22.10 -1.72
N GLU A 855 47.77 21.52 -0.57
CA GLU A 855 48.64 20.34 -0.46
C GLU A 855 47.88 19.07 -0.87
N SER A 856 48.45 18.29 -1.80
CA SER A 856 47.78 17.13 -2.40
C SER A 856 48.09 15.82 -1.66
N HIS A 857 47.04 15.07 -1.33
CA HIS A 857 47.09 13.82 -0.59
C HIS A 857 46.27 12.75 -1.32
N PRO A 858 46.88 12.01 -2.27
CA PRO A 858 46.20 10.91 -2.94
C PRO A 858 45.92 9.77 -1.96
N LEU A 859 44.72 9.19 -2.01
CA LEU A 859 44.36 8.04 -1.20
C LEU A 859 44.77 6.75 -1.93
N ASP A 860 45.49 5.85 -1.25
CA ASP A 860 45.82 4.53 -1.80
C ASP A 860 44.58 3.63 -1.80
N THR A 861 44.01 3.40 -2.99
CA THR A 861 42.80 2.60 -3.20
C THR A 861 43.08 1.18 -3.68
N SER A 862 44.36 0.77 -3.78
CA SER A 862 44.78 -0.50 -4.40
C SER A 862 44.14 -1.76 -3.80
N ASN A 863 43.76 -1.70 -2.52
CA ASN A 863 43.16 -2.81 -1.76
C ASN A 863 41.63 -2.66 -1.57
N LEU A 864 40.99 -1.69 -2.22
CA LEU A 864 39.57 -1.40 -2.07
C LEU A 864 38.81 -1.78 -3.35
N GLN A 865 37.67 -2.45 -3.19
CA GLN A 865 36.74 -2.70 -4.31
C GLN A 865 35.88 -1.45 -4.53
N LEU A 866 36.49 -0.39 -5.09
CA LEU A 866 35.84 0.92 -5.26
C LEU A 866 34.49 0.83 -5.98
N ASN A 867 34.35 -0.01 -7.00
CA ASN A 867 33.08 -0.19 -7.71
C ASN A 867 31.92 -0.60 -6.78
N LEU A 868 32.15 -1.42 -5.75
CA LEU A 868 31.09 -1.82 -4.81
C LEU A 868 30.75 -0.74 -3.76
N ILE A 869 31.69 0.17 -3.50
CA ILE A 869 31.57 1.24 -2.50
C ILE A 869 31.05 2.54 -3.14
N PHE A 870 31.35 2.77 -4.42
CA PHE A 870 31.10 4.00 -5.17
C PHE A 870 30.14 3.83 -6.37
N ASP A 871 29.51 2.67 -6.58
CA ASP A 871 28.43 2.49 -7.58
C ASP A 871 27.15 3.31 -7.27
N SER A 872 27.08 3.96 -6.10
CA SER A 872 25.96 4.77 -5.65
C SER A 872 26.26 6.27 -5.68
N GLU A 873 25.23 7.09 -5.85
CA GLU A 873 25.35 8.54 -5.68
C GLU A 873 25.66 8.91 -4.21
N PHE A 874 26.30 10.07 -4.01
CA PHE A 874 26.64 10.64 -2.70
C PHE A 874 25.85 11.92 -2.43
N TYR A 875 25.66 12.28 -1.17
CA TYR A 875 25.15 13.60 -0.80
C TYR A 875 26.10 14.27 0.20
N VAL A 876 26.12 15.60 0.22
CA VAL A 876 26.93 16.35 1.19
C VAL A 876 26.25 16.32 2.54
N SER A 877 27.01 16.10 3.61
CA SER A 877 26.61 16.21 5.00
C SER A 877 27.57 17.14 5.76
N ILE A 878 27.02 18.17 6.40
CA ILE A 878 27.75 19.12 7.25
C ILE A 878 27.09 19.16 8.62
N GLY A 879 27.83 18.84 9.69
CA GLY A 879 27.26 18.91 11.04
C GLY A 879 28.30 18.93 12.14
N VAL A 880 27.83 19.22 13.35
CA VAL A 880 28.67 19.23 14.56
C VAL A 880 28.13 18.24 15.57
N SER A 881 28.91 17.23 15.92
CA SER A 881 28.61 16.30 17.02
C SER A 881 29.37 16.70 18.29
N VAL A 882 29.01 16.11 19.43
CA VAL A 882 29.69 16.32 20.71
C VAL A 882 29.78 14.99 21.46
N GLY A 883 30.97 14.73 22.03
CA GLY A 883 31.27 13.53 22.78
C GLY A 883 31.11 12.27 21.94
N GLY A 884 30.57 11.23 22.57
CA GLY A 884 30.22 9.97 21.92
C GLY A 884 31.10 8.79 22.29
N MET A 885 30.64 7.60 21.89
CA MET A 885 31.27 6.33 22.29
C MET A 885 32.33 5.83 21.31
N LYS A 886 32.38 6.36 20.07
CA LYS A 886 33.39 5.99 19.06
C LYS A 886 34.43 7.08 18.79
N ASN A 887 34.11 8.36 19.01
CA ASN A 887 35.01 9.47 18.69
C ASN A 887 36.30 9.49 19.52
N PHE A 888 36.18 9.30 20.84
CA PHE A 888 37.30 9.47 21.77
C PHE A 888 37.67 8.12 22.39
N PRO A 889 38.87 7.57 22.15
CA PRO A 889 39.35 6.37 22.85
C PRO A 889 39.30 6.53 24.39
N ASP A 890 39.25 5.41 25.11
CA ASP A 890 39.40 5.43 26.56
C ASP A 890 40.86 5.77 26.92
N GLY A 891 41.06 6.55 28.00
CA GLY A 891 42.40 6.99 28.42
C GLY A 891 42.86 8.33 27.84
N CYS A 892 42.09 8.97 26.95
CA CYS A 892 42.42 10.31 26.45
C CYS A 892 42.45 11.36 27.57
N LEU A 893 43.39 12.29 27.49
CA LEU A 893 43.58 13.41 28.42
C LEU A 893 43.31 14.74 27.70
N SER A 894 42.30 15.50 28.13
CA SER A 894 42.09 16.89 27.73
C SER A 894 42.66 17.81 28.80
N ASN A 895 43.64 18.66 28.47
CA ASN A 895 44.33 19.54 29.43
C ASN A 895 44.83 18.76 30.67
N ASN A 896 45.42 17.58 30.45
CA ASN A 896 45.86 16.61 31.48
C ASN A 896 44.74 16.03 32.37
N ARG A 897 43.47 16.31 32.08
CA ARG A 897 42.31 15.70 32.73
C ARG A 897 41.84 14.51 31.92
N LEU A 898 41.60 13.38 32.59
CA LEU A 898 41.07 12.18 31.97
C LEU A 898 39.66 12.40 31.40
N LYS A 899 39.39 11.82 30.22
CA LYS A 899 38.05 11.75 29.62
C LYS A 899 37.02 11.27 30.67
N PRO A 900 35.90 12.00 30.88
CA PRO A 900 35.02 11.73 32.03
C PRO A 900 34.11 10.51 31.87
N TRP A 901 34.00 9.92 30.68
CA TRP A 901 33.23 8.70 30.43
C TRP A 901 34.11 7.57 29.92
N LYS A 902 33.61 6.34 30.01
CA LYS A 902 34.20 5.16 29.38
C LYS A 902 33.31 4.74 28.19
N ASN A 903 33.91 4.37 27.06
CA ASN A 903 33.15 3.99 25.87
C ASN A 903 32.30 2.74 26.14
N PHE A 904 31.05 2.74 25.65
CA PHE A 904 30.05 1.69 25.83
C PHE A 904 29.68 1.36 27.30
N ASP A 905 30.08 2.18 28.27
CA ASP A 905 29.58 2.09 29.63
C ASP A 905 28.13 2.59 29.71
N THR A 906 27.27 1.85 30.42
CA THR A 906 25.85 2.21 30.63
C THR A 906 25.63 3.63 31.16
N LYS A 907 26.61 4.23 31.85
CA LYS A 907 26.53 5.58 32.42
C LYS A 907 27.37 6.60 31.66
N ALA A 908 27.85 6.29 30.46
CA ALA A 908 28.78 7.15 29.72
C ALA A 908 28.24 8.57 29.52
N MET A 909 27.04 8.71 28.96
CA MET A 909 26.41 10.02 28.72
C MET A 909 26.12 10.78 30.04
N LEU A 910 25.73 10.06 31.10
CA LEU A 910 25.55 10.64 32.43
C LEU A 910 26.86 11.16 33.03
N ASN A 911 27.97 10.43 32.86
CA ASN A 911 29.27 10.84 33.37
C ASN A 911 29.82 12.04 32.58
N PHE A 912 29.63 12.05 31.26
CA PHE A 912 29.87 13.24 30.42
C PHE A 912 29.09 14.46 30.96
N TRP A 913 27.79 14.29 31.25
CA TRP A 913 26.93 15.36 31.77
C TRP A 913 27.33 15.84 33.18
N LYS A 914 27.75 14.92 34.05
CA LYS A 914 28.22 15.26 35.41
C LYS A 914 29.48 16.12 35.38
N ASP A 915 30.34 15.94 34.38
CA ASP A 915 31.58 16.68 34.22
C ASP A 915 31.41 18.06 33.57
N ARG A 916 30.17 18.46 33.22
CA ARG A 916 29.90 19.64 32.39
C ARG A 916 30.53 20.95 32.82
N ASN A 917 30.66 21.19 34.12
CA ASN A 917 31.25 22.42 34.63
C ASN A 917 32.73 22.59 34.25
N GLN A 918 33.36 21.54 33.71
CA GLN A 918 34.77 21.50 33.38
C GLN A 918 35.01 21.69 31.88
N TRP A 919 34.11 21.18 31.04
CA TRP A 919 34.19 21.36 29.60
C TRP A 919 33.36 22.55 29.10
N ILE A 920 32.26 22.94 29.78
CA ILE A 920 31.42 24.06 29.32
C ILE A 920 32.17 25.39 29.31
N SER A 921 33.11 25.59 30.24
CA SER A 921 33.94 26.79 30.30
C SER A 921 34.96 26.88 29.17
N THR A 922 35.16 25.78 28.43
CA THR A 922 35.99 25.77 27.22
C THR A 922 35.19 26.12 25.97
N TRP A 923 33.85 26.18 26.08
CA TRP A 923 32.97 26.53 24.97
C TRP A 923 32.74 28.03 24.96
N ASP A 924 32.77 28.60 23.76
CA ASP A 924 32.63 30.03 23.51
C ASP A 924 31.63 30.26 22.37
N ASP A 925 30.82 31.30 22.51
CA ASP A 925 29.71 31.57 21.59
C ASP A 925 30.14 31.83 20.14
N GLU A 926 31.40 32.23 19.91
CA GLU A 926 31.95 32.50 18.58
C GLU A 926 32.98 31.47 18.11
N LYS A 927 33.75 30.88 19.03
CA LYS A 927 34.83 29.93 18.71
C LYS A 927 34.37 28.48 18.71
N SER A 928 33.29 28.14 19.42
CA SER A 928 32.72 26.78 19.44
C SER A 928 31.73 26.52 18.32
N THR A 929 31.93 27.17 17.17
CA THR A 929 31.04 27.06 16.01
C THR A 929 31.81 26.58 14.79
N LEU A 930 31.24 25.64 14.05
CA LEU A 930 31.69 25.34 12.69
C LEU A 930 31.19 26.45 11.77
N LYS A 931 32.09 27.08 11.03
CA LYS A 931 31.75 28.12 10.05
C LYS A 931 32.12 27.65 8.65
N VAL A 932 31.18 27.72 7.72
CA VAL A 932 31.41 27.37 6.31
C VAL A 932 31.08 28.59 5.46
N LYS A 933 32.09 29.07 4.72
CA LYS A 933 31.97 30.22 3.81
C LYS A 933 31.35 29.84 2.48
N SER A 934 31.79 28.72 1.93
CA SER A 934 31.25 28.25 0.67
C SER A 934 31.44 26.76 0.49
N ILE A 935 30.56 26.20 -0.33
CA ILE A 935 30.70 24.89 -0.93
C ILE A 935 30.54 25.02 -2.44
N LYS A 936 31.39 24.31 -3.18
CA LYS A 936 31.40 24.32 -4.63
C LYS A 936 31.64 22.90 -5.16
N PHE A 937 30.70 22.34 -5.92
CA PHE A 937 30.88 21.07 -6.63
C PHE A 937 30.89 21.28 -8.13
N THR A 938 31.94 20.80 -8.79
CA THR A 938 32.05 20.73 -10.24
C THR A 938 31.96 19.27 -10.68
N GLU A 939 31.00 18.95 -11.54
CA GLU A 939 30.83 17.61 -12.11
C GLU A 939 31.91 17.33 -13.16
N GLU A 940 32.36 16.08 -13.26
CA GLU A 940 33.40 15.69 -14.21
C GLU A 940 32.77 15.35 -15.59
N ASP A 941 32.39 16.37 -16.36
CA ASP A 941 32.02 16.22 -17.77
C ASP A 941 33.28 15.98 -18.61
N ASN A 942 33.65 14.71 -18.85
CA ASN A 942 34.71 14.30 -19.79
C ASN A 942 35.92 15.27 -19.85
N ILE A 943 36.48 15.63 -18.69
CA ILE A 943 37.74 16.36 -18.65
C ILE A 943 38.82 15.33 -19.01
N ASN A 944 39.32 15.41 -20.25
CA ASN A 944 40.55 14.71 -20.63
C ASN A 944 41.64 15.04 -19.61
N ILE A 945 42.02 14.05 -18.81
CA ILE A 945 43.33 13.99 -18.14
C ILE A 945 44.33 13.36 -19.10
#